data_AF-A0A4S2G6G3-F1
#
_entry.id   AF-A0A4S2G6G3-F1
#
_cell.length_a   1.000
_cell.length_b   1.000
_cell.length_c   1.000
_cell.angle_alpha   90.00
_cell.angle_beta   90.00
_cell.angle_gamma   90.00
#
_symmetry.space_group_name_H-M   'P 1'
#
loop_
_entity.id
_entity.type
_entity.pdbx_description
1 polymer ?
#
loop_
_entity_poly.entity_id
_entity_poly.type
_entity_poly.pdbx_seq_one_letter_code
_entity_poly.pdbx_strand_id
1 'polypeptide(L)'
;MKLLIEEYPYKVEDVKDVLDGLFTLQDIEGNISVCYVGYYYNPSEKVRDVVFVLPKVLINEKGQVFGKYEPRDLIHLDEATLEPHEAKFIYEFAVWIHRAIVVFNESHQNNEIILREQIESEGHGAKKKANTWLDVILSLIRFAKENQSFFTYVLKNIHSGYNKINWTRTISTTTAVVQSESPVYINPVNKKRQINFDEELIVIFFSILHYVDDRFGFKAEIPFGFKLIKGGQFERYINGYGMLRLRQIKYKYFSDVAIRLWELCYAFFDKAYQIKTSVTNREYLLVKNFHIVFEAMIEELIGDNDVPAGLKEQTDGKLVDHFYTYEGLLINREQQNDVYYIGDSKYYKIGSNPGPESVYKQYTYARNVIQWNLNLFLNPQNMGEEKDRYRTIQLRDDRTEGYNIIPNFFISANIDPETLSYDNHTERHPHQPNICRQFENRLYDRDTLLVSHYDVNFLFVLALYARANVGAKAAWKETIRKKFREEIQQMLSERFSFYAITAHPDIDAETYFKENFQTILGKTYSPFLNKEVFSLALDKDPKYNKENEILLANLAKDFYVVECPLGTEPTVRLAQKKQEVGYVNSPSAKNDTFLFGIVTKHKKDKDGRNTIRKEYMAFANHEATDYVMRNMPSGDIAKVKYFVPMFDGGIAGFYEVTGISFGMRQKETKDANGNVVVVPMPCLNIKLGKYESLGEHTVNIPNFTHWNGQIHTKREVIELYQKNI
;
A
#
# COMPACT_ATOMS: atom_id res chain seq x y z
N MET A 1 10.04 -34.86 21.40
CA MET A 1 10.39 -33.70 20.53
C MET A 1 11.21 -32.67 21.31
N LYS A 2 12.18 -31.99 20.67
CA LYS A 2 12.96 -30.89 21.30
C LYS A 2 12.65 -29.54 20.67
N LEU A 3 12.66 -28.48 21.48
CA LEU A 3 12.35 -27.11 21.05
C LEU A 3 13.41 -26.12 21.50
N LEU A 4 13.82 -25.22 20.60
CA LEU A 4 14.68 -24.08 20.87
C LEU A 4 14.04 -22.81 20.31
N ILE A 5 14.40 -21.65 20.86
CA ILE A 5 13.97 -20.33 20.38
C ILE A 5 15.17 -19.58 19.82
N GLU A 6 14.99 -18.96 18.64
CA GLU A 6 15.98 -18.09 18.00
C GLU A 6 16.43 -16.95 18.93
N GLU A 7 17.73 -16.64 18.93
CA GLU A 7 18.37 -15.55 19.69
C GLU A 7 18.13 -15.56 21.22
N TYR A 8 17.53 -16.62 21.78
CA TYR A 8 17.44 -16.77 23.22
C TYR A 8 18.79 -17.23 23.81
N PRO A 9 19.28 -16.63 24.91
CA PRO A 9 20.54 -17.01 25.54
C PRO A 9 20.36 -18.25 26.43
N TYR A 10 20.61 -19.43 25.87
CA TYR A 10 20.62 -20.69 26.65
C TYR A 10 21.96 -20.89 27.36
N LYS A 11 21.94 -21.48 28.56
CA LYS A 11 23.19 -21.94 29.18
C LYS A 11 23.75 -23.12 28.41
N VAL A 12 25.08 -23.19 28.28
CA VAL A 12 25.76 -24.27 27.54
C VAL A 12 25.33 -25.66 28.04
N GLU A 13 25.20 -25.82 29.35
CA GLU A 13 24.84 -27.09 29.99
C GLU A 13 23.47 -27.64 29.53
N ASP A 14 22.51 -26.75 29.25
CA ASP A 14 21.13 -27.12 28.92
C ASP A 14 20.97 -27.59 27.47
N VAL A 15 21.81 -27.08 26.55
CA VAL A 15 21.66 -27.28 25.10
C VAL A 15 22.78 -28.08 24.44
N LYS A 16 23.86 -28.38 25.18
CA LYS A 16 25.04 -29.09 24.65
C LYS A 16 24.68 -30.42 23.98
N ASP A 17 23.80 -31.21 24.60
CA ASP A 17 23.38 -32.49 24.04
C ASP A 17 22.45 -32.32 22.83
N VAL A 18 21.61 -31.29 22.82
CA VAL A 18 20.65 -31.01 21.74
C VAL A 18 21.34 -30.46 20.48
N LEU A 19 22.42 -29.70 20.64
CA LEU A 19 23.19 -29.10 19.54
C LEU A 19 24.39 -29.97 19.10
N ASP A 20 24.58 -31.14 19.71
CA ASP A 20 25.72 -32.02 19.47
C ASP A 20 25.84 -32.39 17.98
N GLY A 21 26.94 -31.96 17.36
CA GLY A 21 27.25 -32.17 15.94
C GLY A 21 26.81 -31.05 14.98
N LEU A 22 25.99 -30.09 15.38
CA LEU A 22 25.54 -28.98 14.52
C LEU A 22 26.10 -27.62 15.00
N PHE A 23 26.88 -26.99 14.12
CA PHE A 23 27.39 -25.62 14.17
C PHE A 23 28.51 -25.30 15.17
N THR A 24 29.38 -24.38 14.76
CA THR A 24 30.34 -23.66 15.63
C THR A 24 29.55 -22.66 16.48
N LEU A 25 29.47 -22.96 17.77
CA LEU A 25 28.78 -22.15 18.77
C LEU A 25 29.52 -20.82 18.94
N GLN A 26 28.80 -19.69 18.90
CA GLN A 26 29.34 -18.41 19.37
C GLN A 26 29.15 -18.38 20.89
N ASP A 27 30.25 -18.56 21.61
CA ASP A 27 30.31 -18.44 23.06
C ASP A 27 30.47 -16.97 23.42
N ILE A 28 29.47 -16.40 24.09
CA ILE A 28 29.60 -15.13 24.78
C ILE A 28 29.26 -15.43 26.24
N GLU A 29 30.30 -15.48 27.08
CA GLU A 29 30.18 -15.58 28.54
C GLU A 29 29.42 -16.84 29.05
N GLY A 30 29.56 -17.99 28.39
CA GLY A 30 28.95 -19.25 28.84
C GLY A 30 27.47 -19.42 28.47
N ASN A 31 26.95 -18.54 27.62
CA ASN A 31 25.63 -18.66 26.99
C ASN A 31 25.76 -18.88 25.48
N ILE A 32 24.82 -19.64 24.93
CA ILE A 32 24.70 -19.96 23.50
C ILE A 32 23.36 -19.41 23.00
N SER A 33 23.42 -18.65 21.91
CA SER A 33 22.24 -18.21 21.17
C SER A 33 22.19 -18.87 19.79
N VAL A 34 21.03 -19.43 19.44
CA VAL A 34 20.83 -20.08 18.13
C VAL A 34 20.32 -19.04 17.14
N CYS A 35 21.05 -18.81 16.06
CA CYS A 35 20.71 -17.82 15.01
C CYS A 35 20.00 -18.45 13.80
N TYR A 36 19.37 -19.61 14.00
CA TYR A 36 18.71 -20.38 12.96
C TYR A 36 17.25 -20.59 13.31
N VAL A 37 16.39 -20.69 12.30
CA VAL A 37 14.98 -21.08 12.45
C VAL A 37 14.66 -22.21 11.50
N GLY A 38 13.92 -23.21 11.95
CA GLY A 38 13.47 -24.32 11.12
C GLY A 38 13.58 -25.68 11.81
N TYR A 39 13.93 -26.68 11.01
CA TYR A 39 13.87 -28.09 11.38
C TYR A 39 15.24 -28.76 11.21
N TYR A 40 15.65 -29.57 12.18
CA TYR A 40 16.69 -30.57 11.97
C TYR A 40 16.46 -31.84 12.79
N TYR A 41 16.98 -32.96 12.27
CA TYR A 41 17.05 -34.21 13.00
C TYR A 41 18.43 -34.36 13.64
N ASN A 42 18.49 -34.57 14.97
CA ASN A 42 19.75 -34.82 15.67
C ASN A 42 20.04 -36.35 15.73
N PRO A 43 21.10 -36.86 15.07
CA PRO A 43 21.45 -38.27 15.07
C PRO A 43 22.20 -38.74 16.33
N SER A 44 22.64 -37.83 17.21
CA SER A 44 23.40 -38.16 18.42
C SER A 44 22.63 -39.16 19.28
N GLU A 45 23.32 -40.18 19.78
CA GLU A 45 22.69 -41.29 20.52
C GLU A 45 21.91 -40.83 21.75
N LYS A 46 22.26 -39.67 22.30
CA LYS A 46 21.59 -39.06 23.45
C LYS A 46 20.23 -38.44 23.10
N VAL A 47 20.05 -37.99 21.86
CA VAL A 47 18.85 -37.24 21.43
C VAL A 47 17.99 -38.09 20.51
N ARG A 48 18.53 -38.57 19.37
CA ARG A 48 17.82 -39.34 18.33
C ARG A 48 16.40 -38.84 18.04
N ASP A 49 16.23 -37.53 18.03
CA ASP A 49 14.92 -36.88 17.96
C ASP A 49 14.99 -35.61 17.10
N VAL A 50 13.79 -35.13 16.73
CA VAL A 50 13.60 -33.90 16.00
C VAL A 50 13.80 -32.70 16.92
N VAL A 51 14.53 -31.71 16.42
CA VAL A 51 14.69 -30.41 17.06
C VAL A 51 14.08 -29.34 16.15
N PHE A 52 13.13 -28.60 16.70
CA PHE A 52 12.61 -27.38 16.08
C PHE A 52 13.27 -26.16 16.69
N VAL A 53 13.67 -25.22 15.84
CA VAL A 53 14.06 -23.88 16.28
C VAL A 53 13.01 -22.90 15.78
N LEU A 54 12.27 -22.28 16.72
CA LEU A 54 11.17 -21.40 16.42
C LEU A 54 11.57 -19.92 16.46
N PRO A 55 10.86 -19.06 15.71
CA PRO A 55 11.01 -17.61 15.72
C PRO A 55 11.06 -16.96 17.11
N LYS A 56 11.89 -15.93 17.26
CA LYS A 56 11.92 -15.08 18.45
C LYS A 56 10.66 -14.24 18.67
N VAL A 57 9.74 -14.19 17.70
CA VAL A 57 8.43 -13.53 17.86
C VAL A 57 7.56 -14.24 18.91
N LEU A 58 7.90 -15.47 19.33
CA LEU A 58 7.18 -16.14 20.43
C LEU A 58 7.55 -15.64 21.83
N ILE A 59 8.69 -14.96 21.97
CA ILE A 59 9.14 -14.45 23.26
C ILE A 59 8.76 -12.98 23.43
N ASN A 60 8.36 -12.63 24.64
CA ASN A 60 8.14 -11.24 25.04
C ASN A 60 9.47 -10.55 25.41
N GLU A 61 9.40 -9.26 25.76
CA GLU A 61 10.57 -8.49 26.21
C GLU A 61 11.27 -9.11 27.44
N LYS A 62 10.53 -9.86 28.28
CA LYS A 62 11.06 -10.58 29.45
C LYS A 62 11.74 -11.91 29.09
N GLY A 63 11.67 -12.33 27.82
CA GLY A 63 12.26 -13.58 27.34
C GLY A 63 11.37 -14.83 27.49
N GLN A 64 10.09 -14.65 27.83
CA GLN A 64 9.17 -15.75 28.13
C GLN A 64 8.26 -16.10 26.95
N VAL A 65 8.01 -17.39 26.72
CA VAL A 65 7.04 -17.91 25.75
C VAL A 65 5.63 -17.84 26.34
N PHE A 66 4.68 -17.33 25.55
CA PHE A 66 3.30 -17.05 25.99
C PHE A 66 3.19 -16.13 27.22
N GLY A 67 4.29 -15.45 27.59
CA GLY A 67 4.38 -14.67 28.82
C GLY A 67 4.36 -15.47 30.12
N LYS A 68 4.43 -16.80 30.06
CA LYS A 68 4.33 -17.71 31.21
C LYS A 68 5.55 -18.61 31.39
N TYR A 69 6.11 -19.11 30.28
CA TYR A 69 7.10 -20.19 30.30
C TYR A 69 8.50 -19.70 29.92
N GLU A 70 9.50 -20.13 30.66
CA GLU A 70 10.90 -19.90 30.28
C GLU A 70 11.30 -20.85 29.14
N PRO A 71 11.95 -20.39 28.05
CA PRO A 71 12.36 -21.24 26.94
C PRO A 71 13.22 -22.44 27.33
N ARG A 72 13.93 -22.37 28.47
CA ARG A 72 14.73 -23.50 29.01
C ARG A 72 13.85 -24.67 29.47
N ASP A 73 12.66 -24.38 30.00
CA ASP A 73 11.76 -25.40 30.55
C ASP A 73 10.99 -26.12 29.42
N LEU A 74 11.04 -25.56 28.20
CA LEU A 74 10.37 -26.07 27.00
C LEU A 74 11.30 -26.88 26.08
N ILE A 75 12.59 -27.05 26.43
CA ILE A 75 13.53 -27.81 25.59
C ILE A 75 13.06 -29.25 25.40
N HIS A 76 12.44 -29.84 26.43
CA HIS A 76 11.89 -31.19 26.40
C HIS A 76 10.36 -31.12 26.47
N LEU A 77 9.72 -30.91 25.32
CA LEU A 77 8.27 -30.71 25.25
C LEU A 77 7.45 -31.89 25.79
N ASP A 78 8.02 -33.10 25.77
CA ASP A 78 7.36 -34.31 26.28
C ASP A 78 7.25 -34.30 27.83
N GLU A 79 8.12 -33.54 28.50
CA GLU A 79 8.18 -33.42 29.96
C GLU A 79 7.58 -32.09 30.46
N ALA A 80 7.34 -31.14 29.56
CA ALA A 80 6.85 -29.80 29.89
C ALA A 80 5.34 -29.81 30.24
N THR A 81 4.96 -29.17 31.34
CA THR A 81 3.55 -28.96 31.70
C THR A 81 2.96 -27.75 30.97
N LEU A 82 2.58 -27.96 29.71
CA LEU A 82 1.88 -26.99 28.87
C LEU A 82 0.36 -27.18 28.92
N GLU A 83 -0.41 -26.12 28.70
CA GLU A 83 -1.84 -26.27 28.47
C GLU A 83 -2.09 -27.03 27.16
N PRO A 84 -3.16 -27.87 27.05
CA PRO A 84 -3.39 -28.68 25.85
C PRO A 84 -3.52 -27.88 24.55
N HIS A 85 -3.98 -26.63 24.64
CA HIS A 85 -4.14 -25.74 23.49
C HIS A 85 -2.79 -25.12 23.06
N GLU A 86 -1.95 -24.70 24.02
CA GLU A 86 -0.59 -24.18 23.79
C GLU A 86 0.32 -25.24 23.19
N ALA A 87 0.27 -26.47 23.72
CA ALA A 87 1.02 -27.59 23.17
C ALA A 87 0.66 -27.85 21.71
N LYS A 88 -0.65 -27.94 21.40
CA LYS A 88 -1.15 -28.09 20.03
C LYS A 88 -0.68 -26.96 19.11
N PHE A 89 -0.72 -25.72 19.61
CA PHE A 89 -0.27 -24.56 18.86
C PHE A 89 1.21 -24.65 18.49
N ILE A 90 2.11 -25.03 19.40
CA ILE A 90 3.55 -25.16 19.12
C ILE A 90 3.79 -26.12 17.94
N TYR A 91 3.10 -27.26 17.93
CA TYR A 91 3.19 -28.22 16.82
C TYR A 91 2.70 -27.62 15.51
N GLU A 92 1.52 -26.99 15.50
CA GLU A 92 0.96 -26.38 14.29
C GLU A 92 1.86 -25.24 13.77
N PHE A 93 2.40 -24.43 14.67
CA PHE A 93 3.29 -23.33 14.35
C PHE A 93 4.62 -23.81 13.77
N ALA A 94 5.23 -24.86 14.32
CA ALA A 94 6.43 -25.48 13.75
C ALA A 94 6.22 -25.96 12.30
N VAL A 95 5.04 -26.52 12.01
CA VAL A 95 4.66 -26.91 10.64
C VAL A 95 4.53 -25.71 9.72
N TRP A 96 3.91 -24.62 10.18
CA TRP A 96 3.79 -23.40 9.39
C TRP A 96 5.14 -22.77 9.07
N ILE A 97 6.05 -22.74 10.04
CA ILE A 97 7.42 -22.26 9.84
C ILE A 97 8.15 -23.11 8.81
N HIS A 98 8.11 -24.44 8.94
CA HIS A 98 8.72 -25.35 7.96
C HIS A 98 8.17 -25.10 6.55
N ARG A 99 6.84 -24.97 6.41
CA ARG A 99 6.22 -24.67 5.11
C ARG A 99 6.63 -23.32 4.54
N ALA A 100 6.71 -22.28 5.36
CA ALA A 100 7.14 -20.96 4.90
C ALA A 100 8.59 -21.00 4.38
N ILE A 101 9.49 -21.73 5.06
CA ILE A 101 10.87 -21.92 4.61
C ILE A 101 10.90 -22.68 3.28
N VAL A 102 10.09 -23.72 3.10
CA VAL A 102 9.97 -24.45 1.83
C VAL A 102 9.51 -23.53 0.70
N VAL A 103 8.46 -22.73 0.92
CA VAL A 103 7.95 -21.77 -0.07
C VAL A 103 9.04 -20.74 -0.44
N PHE A 104 9.75 -20.21 0.55
CA PHE A 104 10.85 -19.27 0.32
C PHE A 104 12.02 -19.90 -0.47
N ASN A 105 12.39 -21.15 -0.16
CA ASN A 105 13.41 -21.88 -0.88
C ASN A 105 13.02 -22.18 -2.34
N GLU A 106 11.73 -22.38 -2.62
CA GLU A 106 11.23 -22.62 -3.98
C GLU A 106 11.18 -21.33 -4.81
N SER A 107 10.84 -20.19 -4.19
CA SER A 107 10.75 -18.90 -4.88
C SER A 107 12.09 -18.23 -5.14
N HIS A 108 13.13 -18.53 -4.35
CA HIS A 108 14.44 -17.90 -4.45
C HIS A 108 15.55 -18.96 -4.63
N GLN A 109 15.87 -19.24 -5.90
CA GLN A 109 16.89 -20.22 -6.26
C GLN A 109 18.30 -19.66 -5.96
N ASN A 110 19.15 -20.46 -5.30
CA ASN A 110 20.54 -20.13 -4.89
C ASN A 110 20.68 -19.15 -3.72
N ASN A 111 19.81 -19.24 -2.71
CA ASN A 111 19.98 -18.49 -1.47
C ASN A 111 21.08 -19.07 -0.57
N GLU A 112 22.03 -18.23 -0.14
CA GLU A 112 23.08 -18.60 0.84
C GLU A 112 22.55 -18.72 2.28
N ILE A 113 21.35 -18.22 2.52
CA ILE A 113 20.72 -18.09 3.83
C ILE A 113 20.15 -19.44 4.31
N ILE A 114 19.73 -20.30 3.37
CA ILE A 114 19.07 -21.57 3.68
C ILE A 114 20.13 -22.67 3.73
N LEU A 115 20.26 -23.27 4.90
CA LEU A 115 21.08 -24.45 5.14
C LEU A 115 20.22 -25.68 4.94
N ARG A 116 20.64 -26.55 4.02
CA ARG A 116 19.94 -27.80 3.72
C ARG A 116 20.89 -28.96 3.58
N GLU A 117 20.52 -30.08 4.20
CA GLU A 117 21.08 -31.39 3.93
C GLU A 117 19.91 -32.35 3.80
N GLN A 118 19.89 -33.07 2.68
CA GLN A 118 18.79 -33.95 2.30
C GLN A 118 19.31 -35.36 2.19
N ILE A 119 18.53 -36.30 2.73
CA ILE A 119 18.82 -37.71 2.55
C ILE A 119 18.20 -38.15 1.21
N GLU A 120 19.01 -38.63 0.27
CA GLU A 120 18.52 -39.11 -1.02
C GLU A 120 17.63 -40.36 -0.84
N SER A 121 16.39 -40.29 -1.33
CA SER A 121 15.42 -41.40 -1.27
C SER A 121 15.38 -42.19 -2.59
N GLU A 122 15.23 -43.52 -2.50
CA GLU A 122 15.07 -44.41 -3.65
C GLU A 122 13.64 -44.30 -4.24
N GLY A 123 13.35 -43.21 -4.95
CA GLY A 123 12.10 -42.98 -5.66
C GLY A 123 12.31 -42.71 -7.16
N HIS A 124 11.64 -43.46 -8.04
CA HIS A 124 11.66 -43.20 -9.49
C HIS A 124 10.65 -42.10 -9.90
N GLY A 125 11.14 -41.11 -10.66
CA GLY A 125 10.32 -40.16 -11.44
C GLY A 125 10.32 -38.70 -10.94
N ALA A 126 9.65 -37.82 -11.71
CA ALA A 126 9.54 -36.36 -11.52
C ALA A 126 8.86 -35.90 -10.20
N LYS A 127 8.62 -36.81 -9.26
CA LYS A 127 7.95 -36.60 -7.97
C LYS A 127 8.91 -36.57 -6.77
N LYS A 128 10.17 -36.14 -6.97
CA LYS A 128 11.13 -35.77 -5.90
C LYS A 128 10.69 -34.50 -5.12
N LYS A 129 9.42 -34.39 -4.72
CA LYS A 129 8.88 -33.16 -4.08
C LYS A 129 8.83 -33.20 -2.54
N ALA A 130 8.99 -34.36 -1.90
CA ALA A 130 9.12 -34.43 -0.44
C ALA A 130 10.60 -34.38 -0.10
N ASN A 131 11.08 -33.20 0.31
CA ASN A 131 12.51 -32.93 0.48
C ASN A 131 13.01 -33.41 1.84
N THR A 132 12.18 -33.37 2.89
CA THR A 132 12.50 -33.85 4.24
C THR A 132 11.57 -34.97 4.74
N TRP A 133 11.98 -35.68 5.79
CA TRP A 133 11.15 -36.64 6.51
C TRP A 133 9.91 -35.98 7.12
N LEU A 134 10.05 -34.74 7.59
CA LEU A 134 8.92 -33.92 8.03
C LEU A 134 7.93 -33.68 6.87
N ASP A 135 8.38 -33.41 5.64
CA ASP A 135 7.47 -33.27 4.48
C ASP A 135 6.67 -34.55 4.22
N VAL A 136 7.29 -35.72 4.40
CA VAL A 136 6.62 -37.01 4.25
C VAL A 136 5.57 -37.20 5.34
N ILE A 137 5.90 -36.89 6.60
CA ILE A 137 4.97 -36.93 7.73
C ILE A 137 3.77 -35.99 7.48
N LEU A 138 4.04 -34.75 7.07
CA LEU A 138 3.00 -33.77 6.76
C LEU A 138 2.13 -34.20 5.58
N SER A 139 2.72 -34.85 4.58
CA SER A 139 1.99 -35.41 3.45
C SER A 139 1.08 -36.56 3.85
N LEU A 140 1.51 -37.43 4.78
CA LEU A 140 0.69 -38.50 5.34
C LEU A 140 -0.52 -37.95 6.11
N ILE A 141 -0.31 -36.95 6.98
CA ILE A 141 -1.38 -36.31 7.76
C ILE A 141 -2.37 -35.61 6.83
N ARG A 142 -1.87 -34.88 5.81
CA ARG A 142 -2.71 -34.21 4.81
C ARG A 142 -3.55 -35.23 4.04
N PHE A 143 -2.93 -36.33 3.60
CA PHE A 143 -3.62 -37.41 2.90
C PHE A 143 -4.74 -38.02 3.74
N ALA A 144 -4.52 -38.20 5.06
CA ALA A 144 -5.52 -38.69 6.00
C ALA A 144 -6.78 -37.80 6.02
N LYS A 145 -6.56 -36.48 6.10
CA LYS A 145 -7.64 -35.48 6.13
C LYS A 145 -8.42 -35.39 4.81
N GLU A 146 -7.71 -35.34 3.68
CA GLU A 146 -8.33 -35.19 2.36
C GLU A 146 -9.12 -36.44 1.92
N ASN A 147 -8.72 -37.63 2.39
CA ASN A 147 -9.29 -38.91 1.96
C ASN A 147 -10.14 -39.59 3.04
N GLN A 148 -10.70 -38.84 4.01
CA GLN A 148 -11.51 -39.41 5.09
C GLN A 148 -12.69 -40.25 4.57
N SER A 149 -13.38 -39.76 3.54
CA SER A 149 -14.51 -40.45 2.89
C SER A 149 -14.11 -41.82 2.30
N PHE A 150 -12.91 -41.92 1.73
CA PHE A 150 -12.35 -43.18 1.22
C PHE A 150 -12.15 -44.18 2.36
N PHE A 151 -11.55 -43.76 3.48
CA PHE A 151 -11.34 -44.64 4.63
C PHE A 151 -12.66 -45.10 5.25
N THR A 152 -13.63 -44.21 5.41
CA THR A 152 -14.97 -44.56 5.90
C THR A 152 -15.69 -45.54 4.96
N TYR A 153 -15.56 -45.36 3.64
CA TYR A 153 -16.11 -46.28 2.65
C TYR A 153 -15.48 -47.66 2.75
N VAL A 154 -14.15 -47.74 2.87
CA VAL A 154 -13.44 -49.02 3.05
C VAL A 154 -13.86 -49.69 4.36
N LEU A 155 -13.94 -48.93 5.46
CA LEU A 155 -14.41 -49.43 6.76
C LEU A 155 -15.84 -49.97 6.69
N LYS A 156 -16.76 -49.21 6.07
CA LYS A 156 -18.15 -49.64 5.84
C LYS A 156 -18.21 -50.94 5.04
N ASN A 157 -17.40 -51.05 3.98
CA ASN A 157 -17.31 -52.25 3.17
C ASN A 157 -16.77 -53.46 3.96
N ILE A 158 -15.76 -53.26 4.81
CA ILE A 158 -15.21 -54.30 5.69
C ILE A 158 -16.31 -54.84 6.61
N HIS A 159 -17.08 -53.97 7.28
CA HIS A 159 -18.13 -54.39 8.19
C HIS A 159 -19.34 -55.04 7.48
N SER A 160 -19.68 -54.61 6.27
CA SER A 160 -20.80 -55.18 5.49
C SER A 160 -20.55 -56.62 4.99
N GLY A 161 -19.30 -57.06 4.92
CA GLY A 161 -18.90 -58.34 4.31
C GLY A 161 -19.08 -59.58 5.18
N TYR A 162 -19.30 -59.44 6.49
CA TYR A 162 -19.32 -60.57 7.44
C TYR A 162 -20.57 -61.47 7.35
N ASN A 163 -21.60 -61.07 6.61
CA ASN A 163 -22.93 -61.71 6.68
C ASN A 163 -23.45 -62.29 5.36
N LYS A 164 -22.62 -62.41 4.30
CA LYS A 164 -23.08 -63.04 3.05
C LYS A 164 -22.93 -64.57 3.13
N ILE A 165 -24.06 -65.26 3.24
CA ILE A 165 -24.13 -66.73 3.28
C ILE A 165 -23.58 -67.31 1.96
N ASN A 166 -22.67 -68.28 2.05
CA ASN A 166 -22.23 -69.05 0.91
C ASN A 166 -23.23 -70.19 0.66
N TRP A 167 -24.33 -69.92 -0.04
CA TRP A 167 -25.38 -70.92 -0.26
C TRP A 167 -24.86 -72.23 -0.83
N THR A 168 -23.94 -72.20 -1.80
CA THR A 168 -23.36 -73.42 -2.37
C THR A 168 -22.64 -74.27 -1.32
N ARG A 169 -21.84 -73.63 -0.46
CA ARG A 169 -21.12 -74.34 0.61
C ARG A 169 -22.08 -74.80 1.71
N THR A 170 -22.99 -73.93 2.15
CA THR A 170 -24.04 -74.24 3.13
C THR A 170 -24.88 -75.44 2.73
N ILE A 171 -25.34 -75.50 1.47
CA ILE A 171 -26.12 -76.63 0.95
C ILE A 171 -25.28 -77.93 0.97
N SER A 172 -23.99 -77.84 0.65
CA SER A 172 -23.11 -79.00 0.59
C SER A 172 -22.63 -79.54 1.96
N THR A 173 -22.49 -78.68 2.97
CA THR A 173 -21.85 -79.05 4.24
C THR A 173 -22.81 -79.10 5.42
N THR A 174 -23.96 -78.43 5.35
CA THR A 174 -24.89 -78.35 6.46
C THR A 174 -26.18 -79.09 6.13
N THR A 175 -26.67 -79.93 7.04
CA THR A 175 -27.93 -80.65 6.86
C THR A 175 -29.11 -79.68 6.98
N ALA A 176 -30.00 -79.66 5.97
CA ALA A 176 -31.23 -78.89 6.03
C ALA A 176 -32.30 -79.62 6.85
N VAL A 177 -33.09 -78.87 7.62
CA VAL A 177 -34.31 -79.35 8.27
C VAL A 177 -35.48 -78.92 7.39
N VAL A 178 -36.32 -79.87 6.97
CA VAL A 178 -37.47 -79.60 6.10
C VAL A 178 -38.68 -79.27 6.96
N GLN A 179 -39.19 -78.05 6.83
CA GLN A 179 -40.44 -77.61 7.45
C GLN A 179 -41.34 -77.01 6.37
N SER A 180 -42.58 -77.48 6.27
CA SER A 180 -43.60 -76.96 5.33
C SER A 180 -43.10 -76.85 3.88
N GLU A 181 -42.57 -77.96 3.34
CA GLU A 181 -42.04 -78.08 1.96
C GLU A 181 -40.86 -77.17 1.60
N SER A 182 -40.27 -76.45 2.57
CA SER A 182 -39.11 -75.60 2.36
C SER A 182 -37.89 -76.07 3.18
N PRO A 183 -36.68 -76.17 2.58
CA PRO A 183 -35.47 -76.52 3.30
C PRO A 183 -34.97 -75.32 4.14
N VAL A 184 -34.85 -75.50 5.46
CA VAL A 184 -34.32 -74.50 6.38
C VAL A 184 -32.95 -74.93 6.90
N TYR A 185 -31.94 -74.08 6.68
CA TYR A 185 -30.57 -74.31 7.17
C TYR A 185 -30.34 -73.57 8.49
N ILE A 186 -30.18 -74.31 9.59
CA ILE A 186 -30.02 -73.73 10.94
C ILE A 186 -28.63 -73.07 11.10
N ASN A 187 -27.58 -73.65 10.49
CA ASN A 187 -26.19 -73.18 10.60
C ASN A 187 -25.60 -72.84 9.22
N PRO A 188 -25.93 -71.68 8.63
CA PRO A 188 -25.38 -71.28 7.34
C PRO A 188 -23.87 -71.02 7.40
N VAL A 189 -23.14 -71.47 6.38
CA VAL A 189 -21.70 -71.21 6.24
C VAL A 189 -21.50 -69.87 5.55
N ASN A 190 -21.00 -68.88 6.29
CA ASN A 190 -20.70 -67.55 5.75
C ASN A 190 -19.43 -67.56 4.89
N LYS A 191 -19.40 -66.73 3.84
CA LYS A 191 -18.16 -66.43 3.12
C LYS A 191 -17.22 -65.67 4.07
N LYS A 192 -16.13 -66.30 4.52
CA LYS A 192 -15.01 -65.57 5.13
C LYS A 192 -14.26 -64.84 4.02
N ARG A 193 -14.15 -63.51 4.10
CA ARG A 193 -13.33 -62.74 3.17
C ARG A 193 -11.85 -63.08 3.42
N GLN A 194 -11.08 -63.27 2.34
CA GLN A 194 -9.62 -63.25 2.39
C GLN A 194 -9.19 -61.82 2.72
N ILE A 195 -8.22 -61.63 3.63
CA ILE A 195 -7.72 -60.30 4.07
C ILE A 195 -7.61 -59.38 2.84
N ASN A 196 -8.32 -58.24 2.85
CA ASN A 196 -8.25 -57.32 1.72
C ASN A 196 -6.88 -56.65 1.75
N PHE A 197 -6.08 -56.71 0.68
CA PHE A 197 -4.76 -56.07 0.68
C PHE A 197 -4.84 -54.55 0.89
N ASP A 198 -5.98 -53.93 0.56
CA ASP A 198 -6.28 -52.54 0.90
C ASP A 198 -6.39 -52.32 2.42
N GLU A 199 -6.94 -53.29 3.16
CA GLU A 199 -7.03 -53.25 4.63
C GLU A 199 -5.63 -53.30 5.25
N GLU A 200 -4.74 -54.14 4.72
CA GLU A 200 -3.36 -54.22 5.19
C GLU A 200 -2.59 -52.90 4.97
N LEU A 201 -2.72 -52.27 3.80
CA LEU A 201 -2.11 -50.98 3.53
C LEU A 201 -2.65 -49.88 4.45
N ILE A 202 -3.97 -49.86 4.66
CA ILE A 202 -4.62 -48.89 5.54
C ILE A 202 -4.20 -49.09 7.01
N VAL A 203 -4.04 -50.35 7.45
CA VAL A 203 -3.51 -50.66 8.79
C VAL A 203 -2.07 -50.15 8.93
N ILE A 204 -1.21 -50.37 7.94
CA ILE A 204 0.17 -49.83 7.95
C ILE A 204 0.13 -48.30 8.02
N PHE A 205 -0.68 -47.65 7.19
CA PHE A 205 -0.84 -46.20 7.16
C PHE A 205 -1.27 -45.62 8.52
N PHE A 206 -2.36 -46.13 9.11
CA PHE A 206 -2.82 -45.64 10.41
C PHE A 206 -1.87 -46.02 11.55
N SER A 207 -1.06 -47.09 11.40
CA SER A 207 0.00 -47.40 12.35
C SER A 207 1.15 -46.39 12.27
N ILE A 208 1.48 -45.89 11.07
CA ILE A 208 2.41 -44.77 10.90
C ILE A 208 1.86 -43.51 11.55
N LEU A 209 0.59 -43.17 11.33
CA LEU A 209 -0.02 -41.99 11.95
C LEU A 209 -0.05 -42.08 13.47
N HIS A 210 -0.34 -43.24 14.04
CA HIS A 210 -0.25 -43.46 15.49
C HIS A 210 1.17 -43.32 16.01
N TYR A 211 2.16 -43.84 15.29
CA TYR A 211 3.55 -43.69 15.66
C TYR A 211 3.99 -42.21 15.63
N VAL A 212 3.54 -41.48 14.63
CA VAL A 212 3.81 -40.06 14.47
C VAL A 212 3.14 -39.24 15.58
N ASP A 213 1.90 -39.57 15.95
CA ASP A 213 1.19 -38.96 17.07
C ASP A 213 1.92 -39.21 18.39
N ASP A 214 2.26 -40.47 18.69
CA ASP A 214 2.97 -40.85 19.92
C ASP A 214 4.37 -40.24 20.03
N ARG A 215 5.15 -40.24 18.95
CA ARG A 215 6.57 -39.87 18.98
C ARG A 215 6.82 -38.38 18.74
N PHE A 216 6.02 -37.75 17.89
CA PHE A 216 6.21 -36.37 17.46
C PHE A 216 5.06 -35.44 17.88
N GLY A 217 4.00 -35.94 18.53
CA GLY A 217 2.88 -35.13 19.01
C GLY A 217 1.93 -34.61 17.93
N PHE A 218 2.09 -35.04 16.66
CA PHE A 218 1.21 -34.63 15.57
C PHE A 218 -0.10 -35.42 15.59
N LYS A 219 -1.12 -34.86 16.25
CA LYS A 219 -2.45 -35.46 16.35
C LYS A 219 -3.07 -35.75 14.98
N ALA A 220 -3.37 -37.03 14.74
CA ALA A 220 -4.07 -37.49 13.55
C ALA A 220 -5.40 -38.16 13.94
N GLU A 221 -6.48 -37.86 13.21
CA GLU A 221 -7.75 -38.56 13.41
C GLU A 221 -7.64 -39.97 12.84
N ILE A 222 -7.64 -40.97 13.72
CA ILE A 222 -7.61 -42.38 13.33
C ILE A 222 -9.03 -42.94 13.43
N PRO A 223 -9.65 -43.35 12.31
CA PRO A 223 -10.98 -43.97 12.32
C PRO A 223 -11.01 -45.22 13.20
N PHE A 224 -12.05 -45.35 14.03
CA PHE A 224 -12.27 -46.53 14.86
C PHE A 224 -12.45 -47.80 14.01
N GLY A 225 -11.81 -48.91 14.41
CA GLY A 225 -12.05 -50.24 13.84
C GLY A 225 -10.83 -50.94 13.22
N PHE A 226 -9.72 -50.24 12.97
CA PHE A 226 -8.48 -50.86 12.48
C PHE A 226 -7.60 -51.37 13.62
N LYS A 227 -7.05 -52.60 13.47
CA LYS A 227 -6.10 -53.16 14.43
C LYS A 227 -4.69 -52.68 14.13
N LEU A 228 -4.28 -51.60 14.79
CA LEU A 228 -2.98 -50.96 14.58
C LEU A 228 -1.80 -51.82 15.05
N ILE A 229 -0.67 -51.69 14.36
CA ILE A 229 0.62 -52.28 14.73
C ILE A 229 1.30 -51.30 15.69
N LYS A 230 1.60 -51.73 16.92
CA LYS A 230 2.13 -50.86 17.99
C LYS A 230 3.39 -51.43 18.65
N GLY A 231 4.13 -50.58 19.36
CA GLY A 231 5.28 -50.96 20.19
C GLY A 231 6.39 -51.67 19.42
N GLY A 232 6.98 -52.70 20.02
CA GLY A 232 8.12 -53.43 19.44
C GLY A 232 7.84 -54.09 18.07
N GLN A 233 6.57 -54.33 17.73
CA GLN A 233 6.21 -54.79 16.38
C GLN A 233 6.38 -53.67 15.35
N PHE A 234 6.03 -52.43 15.68
CA PHE A 234 6.20 -51.30 14.79
C PHE A 234 7.68 -50.89 14.66
N GLU A 235 8.47 -51.03 15.72
CA GLU A 235 9.93 -50.84 15.65
C GLU A 235 10.60 -51.78 14.63
N ARG A 236 10.12 -53.03 14.52
CA ARG A 236 10.58 -53.93 13.46
C ARG A 236 10.26 -53.39 12.06
N TYR A 237 9.11 -52.75 11.87
CA TYR A 237 8.74 -52.12 10.61
C TYR A 237 9.69 -50.97 10.25
N ILE A 238 10.04 -50.12 11.22
CA ILE A 238 11.03 -49.05 11.05
C ILE A 238 12.41 -49.60 10.73
N ASN A 239 12.80 -50.74 11.32
CA ASN A 239 14.07 -51.41 11.07
C ASN A 239 14.15 -52.15 9.71
N GLY A 240 13.44 -51.66 8.70
CA GLY A 240 13.50 -52.15 7.32
C GLY A 240 12.42 -53.16 6.92
N TYR A 241 11.72 -53.79 7.87
CA TYR A 241 10.63 -54.74 7.53
C TYR A 241 9.47 -54.05 6.80
N GLY A 242 9.18 -52.78 7.13
CA GLY A 242 8.09 -52.02 6.52
C GLY A 242 8.27 -51.84 5.01
N MET A 243 9.48 -51.51 4.56
CA MET A 243 9.80 -51.41 3.13
C MET A 243 9.65 -52.77 2.42
N LEU A 244 10.17 -53.83 3.04
CA LEU A 244 10.08 -55.19 2.49
C LEU A 244 8.62 -55.63 2.35
N ARG A 245 7.79 -55.35 3.36
CA ARG A 245 6.36 -55.66 3.33
C ARG A 245 5.61 -54.85 2.28
N LEU A 246 5.90 -53.55 2.16
CA LEU A 246 5.31 -52.68 1.14
C LEU A 246 5.66 -53.15 -0.29
N ARG A 247 6.91 -53.56 -0.55
CA ARG A 247 7.30 -54.12 -1.85
C ARG A 247 6.52 -55.41 -2.19
N GLN A 248 6.23 -56.27 -1.21
CA GLN A 248 5.45 -57.51 -1.42
C GLN A 248 3.98 -57.24 -1.82
N ILE A 249 3.41 -56.12 -1.38
CA ILE A 249 1.99 -55.80 -1.61
C ILE A 249 1.77 -54.84 -2.80
N LYS A 250 2.84 -54.23 -3.36
CA LYS A 250 2.81 -53.21 -4.43
C LYS A 250 1.95 -53.58 -5.65
N TYR A 251 2.03 -54.82 -6.15
CA TYR A 251 1.39 -55.22 -7.42
C TYR A 251 -0.12 -55.51 -7.32
N LYS A 252 -0.77 -55.18 -6.21
CA LYS A 252 -2.14 -55.60 -5.91
C LYS A 252 -3.15 -54.45 -5.78
N TYR A 253 -2.72 -53.21 -6.03
CA TYR A 253 -3.56 -52.01 -5.92
C TYR A 253 -4.04 -51.54 -7.30
N PHE A 254 -5.33 -51.27 -7.41
CA PHE A 254 -5.97 -50.88 -8.68
C PHE A 254 -6.44 -49.41 -8.70
N SER A 255 -6.43 -48.70 -7.57
CA SER A 255 -6.85 -47.28 -7.49
C SER A 255 -5.66 -46.34 -7.31
N ASP A 256 -5.73 -45.18 -7.96
CA ASP A 256 -4.70 -44.13 -7.86
C ASP A 256 -4.50 -43.65 -6.40
N VAL A 257 -5.58 -43.64 -5.62
CA VAL A 257 -5.57 -43.31 -4.18
C VAL A 257 -4.75 -44.33 -3.39
N ALA A 258 -4.90 -45.63 -3.66
CA ALA A 258 -4.14 -46.68 -2.97
C ALA A 258 -2.66 -46.68 -3.39
N ILE A 259 -2.36 -46.41 -4.65
CA ILE A 259 -0.97 -46.24 -5.14
C ILE A 259 -0.31 -45.06 -4.43
N ARG A 260 -1.02 -43.93 -4.31
CA ARG A 260 -0.50 -42.75 -3.62
C ARG A 260 -0.26 -43.02 -2.13
N LEU A 261 -1.19 -43.73 -1.47
CA LEU A 261 -1.04 -44.15 -0.09
C LEU A 261 0.20 -45.03 0.11
N TRP A 262 0.42 -45.97 -0.82
CA TRP A 262 1.59 -46.83 -0.83
C TRP A 262 2.90 -46.04 -1.00
N GLU A 263 2.95 -45.09 -1.94
CA GLU A 263 4.10 -44.21 -2.14
C GLU A 263 4.48 -43.46 -0.87
N LEU A 264 3.49 -42.89 -0.16
CA LEU A 264 3.71 -42.15 1.08
C LEU A 264 4.19 -43.04 2.23
N CYS A 265 3.59 -44.22 2.40
CA CYS A 265 4.03 -45.18 3.43
C CYS A 265 5.45 -45.68 3.15
N TYR A 266 5.78 -45.91 1.88
CA TYR A 266 7.11 -46.35 1.48
C TYR A 266 8.16 -45.27 1.76
N ALA A 267 7.89 -44.02 1.34
CA ALA A 267 8.77 -42.88 1.60
C ALA A 267 9.03 -42.68 3.11
N PHE A 268 8.01 -42.91 3.96
CA PHE A 268 8.18 -42.82 5.41
C PHE A 268 9.16 -43.86 5.95
N PHE A 269 8.99 -45.14 5.59
CA PHE A 269 9.88 -46.19 6.08
C PHE A 269 11.29 -46.10 5.48
N ASP A 270 11.42 -45.67 4.22
CA ASP A 270 12.71 -45.44 3.57
C ASP A 270 13.51 -44.37 4.34
N LYS A 271 12.90 -43.20 4.56
CA LYS A 271 13.51 -42.12 5.34
C LYS A 271 13.81 -42.53 6.79
N ALA A 272 12.85 -43.15 7.47
CA ALA A 272 13.03 -43.58 8.86
C ALA A 272 14.16 -44.61 9.01
N TYR A 273 14.30 -45.53 8.05
CA TYR A 273 15.38 -46.51 8.03
C TYR A 273 16.73 -45.87 7.74
N GLN A 274 16.80 -44.96 6.75
CA GLN A 274 18.02 -44.25 6.41
C GLN A 274 18.53 -43.43 7.59
N ILE A 275 17.67 -42.62 8.22
CA ILE A 275 17.99 -41.80 9.40
C ILE A 275 18.56 -42.65 10.54
N LYS A 276 18.00 -43.85 10.77
CA LYS A 276 18.45 -44.74 11.85
C LYS A 276 19.76 -45.45 11.54
N THR A 277 20.02 -45.75 10.26
CA THR A 277 21.18 -46.54 9.82
C THR A 277 22.41 -45.65 9.58
N SER A 278 22.21 -44.40 9.17
CA SER A 278 23.28 -43.46 8.93
C SER A 278 23.75 -42.78 10.21
N VAL A 279 25.00 -42.99 10.60
CA VAL A 279 25.65 -42.23 11.68
C VAL A 279 25.99 -40.79 11.23
N THR A 280 26.06 -40.56 9.91
CA THR A 280 26.52 -39.30 9.30
C THR A 280 25.46 -38.49 8.58
N ASN A 281 24.36 -39.10 8.08
CA ASN A 281 23.40 -38.33 7.28
C ASN A 281 22.55 -37.48 8.21
N ARG A 282 22.64 -36.16 8.03
CA ARG A 282 21.83 -35.20 8.77
C ARG A 282 20.75 -34.69 7.84
N GLU A 283 19.53 -34.63 8.33
CA GLU A 283 18.46 -33.96 7.60
C GLU A 283 18.14 -32.66 8.32
N TYR A 284 18.34 -31.54 7.63
CA TYR A 284 17.96 -30.24 8.15
C TYR A 284 17.48 -29.31 7.04
N LEU A 285 16.54 -28.46 7.43
CA LEU A 285 16.08 -27.31 6.68
C LEU A 285 16.05 -26.14 7.66
N LEU A 286 17.12 -25.36 7.65
CA LEU A 286 17.34 -24.25 8.56
C LEU A 286 17.57 -22.98 7.77
N VAL A 287 17.05 -21.88 8.28
CA VAL A 287 17.29 -20.54 7.75
C VAL A 287 18.16 -19.80 8.73
N LYS A 288 19.31 -19.30 8.27
CA LYS A 288 20.10 -18.32 8.99
C LYS A 288 19.36 -16.99 8.96
N ASN A 289 19.26 -16.23 10.04
CA ASN A 289 18.63 -14.90 10.01
C ASN A 289 17.18 -14.89 9.47
N PHE A 290 16.22 -15.34 10.27
CA PHE A 290 14.83 -15.48 9.82
C PHE A 290 14.15 -14.15 9.44
N HIS A 291 14.69 -13.00 9.88
CA HIS A 291 14.17 -11.68 9.50
C HIS A 291 14.10 -11.48 7.98
N ILE A 292 15.03 -12.04 7.19
CA ILE A 292 15.03 -11.93 5.73
C ILE A 292 13.85 -12.68 5.12
N VAL A 293 13.48 -13.84 5.70
CA VAL A 293 12.28 -14.59 5.28
C VAL A 293 11.03 -13.80 5.63
N PHE A 294 10.99 -13.16 6.80
CA PHE A 294 9.87 -12.30 7.17
C PHE A 294 9.71 -11.09 6.23
N GLU A 295 10.82 -10.43 5.88
CA GLU A 295 10.83 -9.36 4.87
C GLU A 295 10.27 -9.85 3.54
N ALA A 296 10.74 -11.00 3.04
CA ALA A 296 10.23 -11.59 1.80
C ALA A 296 8.73 -11.97 1.89
N MET A 297 8.28 -12.44 3.06
CA MET A 297 6.86 -12.74 3.29
C MET A 297 5.99 -11.49 3.16
N ILE A 298 6.39 -10.40 3.81
CA ILE A 298 5.64 -9.14 3.74
C ILE A 298 5.73 -8.57 2.32
N GLU A 299 6.89 -8.61 1.68
CA GLU A 299 7.06 -8.11 0.31
C GLU A 299 6.16 -8.83 -0.69
N GLU A 300 6.06 -10.16 -0.62
CA GLU A 300 5.15 -10.91 -1.48
C GLU A 300 3.67 -10.54 -1.24
N LEU A 301 3.31 -10.21 0.00
CA LEU A 301 1.92 -9.96 0.37
C LEU A 301 1.48 -8.51 0.15
N ILE A 302 2.39 -7.52 0.22
CA ILE A 302 2.05 -6.10 0.07
C ILE A 302 2.81 -5.35 -1.03
N GLY A 303 4.01 -5.80 -1.40
CA GLY A 303 4.90 -5.13 -2.35
C GLY A 303 4.49 -5.34 -3.80
N ASP A 304 5.05 -4.54 -4.69
CA ASP A 304 4.92 -4.72 -6.13
C ASP A 304 6.15 -5.43 -6.72
N ASN A 305 5.94 -6.26 -7.74
CA ASN A 305 6.99 -7.10 -8.31
C ASN A 305 7.83 -6.38 -9.38
N ASP A 306 7.32 -5.28 -9.93
CA ASP A 306 7.81 -4.54 -11.10
C ASP A 306 8.41 -3.16 -10.72
N VAL A 307 8.85 -3.00 -9.47
CA VAL A 307 9.42 -1.72 -9.00
C VAL A 307 10.76 -1.44 -9.71
N PRO A 308 10.95 -0.24 -10.30
CA PRO A 308 12.20 0.14 -10.95
C PRO A 308 13.42 0.09 -10.00
N ALA A 309 14.57 -0.35 -10.53
CA ALA A 309 15.80 -0.48 -9.75
C ALA A 309 16.17 0.82 -9.01
N GLY A 310 16.01 2.01 -9.60
CA GLY A 310 16.34 3.27 -8.91
C GLY A 310 15.44 3.67 -7.73
N LEU A 311 14.28 3.04 -7.56
CA LEU A 311 13.37 3.25 -6.43
C LEU A 311 13.63 2.22 -5.31
N LYS A 312 13.77 0.94 -5.69
CA LYS A 312 14.00 -0.17 -4.75
C LYS A 312 15.47 -0.27 -4.32
N GLU A 313 16.38 -0.16 -5.28
CA GLU A 313 17.84 -0.10 -5.11
C GLU A 313 18.33 1.35 -5.25
N GLN A 314 18.39 2.05 -4.12
CA GLN A 314 18.70 3.46 -4.11
C GLN A 314 20.19 3.70 -4.41
N THR A 315 20.51 4.84 -5.02
CA THR A 315 21.88 5.18 -5.46
C THR A 315 22.89 5.30 -4.30
N ASP A 316 22.41 5.46 -3.07
CA ASP A 316 23.24 5.45 -1.86
C ASP A 316 23.52 4.02 -1.34
N GLY A 317 23.14 2.99 -2.10
CA GLY A 317 23.34 1.58 -1.77
C GLY A 317 22.29 1.01 -0.82
N LYS A 318 21.24 1.76 -0.49
CA LYS A 318 20.17 1.29 0.39
C LYS A 318 19.07 0.57 -0.39
N LEU A 319 18.50 -0.44 0.25
CA LEU A 319 17.40 -1.23 -0.29
C LEU A 319 16.11 -0.92 0.46
N VAL A 320 15.08 -0.49 -0.26
CA VAL A 320 13.73 -0.33 0.31
C VAL A 320 13.07 -1.71 0.36
N ASP A 321 12.67 -2.14 1.56
CA ASP A 321 12.10 -3.47 1.76
C ASP A 321 10.78 -3.62 1.00
N HIS A 322 9.86 -2.67 1.19
CA HIS A 322 8.52 -2.69 0.59
C HIS A 322 8.21 -1.43 -0.19
N PHE A 323 7.82 -1.60 -1.45
CA PHE A 323 7.46 -0.49 -2.31
C PHE A 323 6.28 -0.85 -3.21
N TYR A 324 5.30 0.04 -3.30
CA TYR A 324 4.19 -0.10 -4.23
C TYR A 324 3.52 1.23 -4.58
N THR A 325 2.70 1.24 -5.63
CA THR A 325 1.78 2.35 -5.91
C THR A 325 0.37 2.00 -5.45
N TYR A 326 -0.33 2.99 -4.91
CA TYR A 326 -1.73 2.88 -4.51
C TYR A 326 -2.39 4.26 -4.46
N GLU A 327 -3.70 4.31 -4.29
CA GLU A 327 -4.49 5.55 -4.28
C GLU A 327 -3.95 6.59 -3.30
N GLY A 328 -3.81 7.84 -3.76
CA GLY A 328 -3.33 8.97 -2.96
C GLY A 328 -4.23 9.31 -1.77
N LEU A 329 -3.65 10.02 -0.80
CA LEU A 329 -4.29 10.33 0.48
C LEU A 329 -5.33 11.47 0.41
N LEU A 330 -5.19 12.38 -0.57
CA LEU A 330 -5.92 13.66 -0.55
C LEU A 330 -7.34 13.55 -1.14
N ILE A 331 -7.55 12.67 -2.11
CA ILE A 331 -8.81 12.55 -2.86
C ILE A 331 -9.12 11.08 -3.12
N ASN A 332 -10.40 10.71 -3.14
CA ASN A 332 -10.87 9.39 -3.54
C ASN A 332 -11.26 9.44 -5.03
N ARG A 333 -10.35 9.03 -5.92
CA ARG A 333 -10.58 8.94 -7.37
C ARG A 333 -10.06 7.62 -7.89
N GLU A 334 -10.81 7.02 -8.81
CA GLU A 334 -10.48 5.74 -9.45
C GLU A 334 -9.40 5.87 -10.55
N GLN A 335 -9.05 7.07 -11.02
CA GLN A 335 -8.08 7.26 -12.11
C GLN A 335 -7.07 8.37 -11.82
N GLN A 336 -5.79 8.06 -12.05
CA GLN A 336 -4.64 8.99 -12.02
C GLN A 336 -4.45 9.75 -10.70
N ASN A 337 -4.53 9.06 -9.57
CA ASN A 337 -4.27 9.64 -8.24
C ASN A 337 -3.28 8.82 -7.42
N ASP A 338 -2.52 7.94 -8.05
CA ASP A 338 -1.61 7.06 -7.34
C ASP A 338 -0.44 7.84 -6.74
N VAL A 339 0.03 7.38 -5.58
CA VAL A 339 1.24 7.85 -4.92
C VAL A 339 2.10 6.64 -4.55
N TYR A 340 3.38 6.90 -4.25
CA TYR A 340 4.28 5.88 -3.75
C TYR A 340 4.00 5.58 -2.28
N TYR A 341 3.97 4.29 -1.94
CA TYR A 341 3.93 3.78 -0.59
C TYR A 341 5.25 3.06 -0.31
N ILE A 342 5.89 3.41 0.80
CA ILE A 342 7.19 2.88 1.22
C ILE A 342 7.02 2.22 2.59
N GLY A 343 7.53 1.00 2.74
CA GLY A 343 7.49 0.28 4.01
C GLY A 343 8.82 -0.37 4.39
N ASP A 344 9.01 -0.55 5.69
CA ASP A 344 9.98 -1.47 6.30
C ASP A 344 9.20 -2.55 7.05
N SER A 345 9.74 -3.77 7.11
CA SER A 345 9.25 -4.76 8.05
C SER A 345 10.25 -5.01 9.18
N LYS A 346 9.73 -5.19 10.39
CA LYS A 346 10.53 -5.36 11.61
C LYS A 346 10.19 -6.66 12.31
N TYR A 347 11.21 -7.49 12.47
CA TYR A 347 11.15 -8.79 13.11
C TYR A 347 11.76 -8.73 14.52
N TYR A 348 10.94 -8.33 15.49
CA TYR A 348 11.33 -8.16 16.90
C TYR A 348 10.57 -9.12 17.84
N LYS A 349 10.94 -9.07 19.12
CA LYS A 349 10.20 -9.73 20.20
C LYS A 349 8.85 -9.02 20.41
N ILE A 350 7.89 -9.71 21.01
CA ILE A 350 6.56 -9.14 21.30
C ILE A 350 6.71 -7.88 22.16
N GLY A 351 6.13 -6.77 21.70
CA GLY A 351 6.10 -5.48 22.41
C GLY A 351 7.27 -4.53 22.12
N SER A 352 8.26 -4.94 21.31
CA SER A 352 9.42 -4.11 21.01
C SER A 352 9.12 -2.97 20.02
N ASN A 353 9.65 -1.79 20.32
CA ASN A 353 9.57 -0.62 19.44
C ASN A 353 10.73 -0.56 18.44
N PRO A 354 10.51 -0.03 17.22
CA PRO A 354 11.61 0.31 16.31
C PRO A 354 12.57 1.31 16.95
N GLY A 355 13.86 1.00 16.89
CA GLY A 355 14.91 1.92 17.38
C GLY A 355 14.99 3.22 16.55
N PRO A 356 15.59 4.29 17.09
CA PRO A 356 15.69 5.59 16.43
C PRO A 356 16.42 5.53 15.08
N GLU A 357 17.40 4.63 14.94
CA GLU A 357 18.12 4.40 13.68
C GLU A 357 17.21 3.89 12.57
N SER A 358 16.25 3.00 12.90
CA SER A 358 15.29 2.48 11.92
C SER A 358 14.34 3.57 11.44
N VAL A 359 13.86 4.41 12.36
CA VAL A 359 13.03 5.57 12.03
C VAL A 359 13.78 6.54 11.10
N TYR A 360 15.06 6.80 11.39
CA TYR A 360 15.89 7.66 10.53
C TYR A 360 16.16 7.06 9.14
N LYS A 361 16.36 5.73 9.07
CA LYS A 361 16.49 4.98 7.82
C LYS A 361 15.27 5.22 6.92
N GLN A 362 14.06 5.13 7.49
CA GLN A 362 12.82 5.37 6.76
C GLN A 362 12.66 6.80 6.23
N TYR A 363 13.05 7.82 6.99
CA TYR A 363 13.09 9.19 6.46
C TYR A 363 14.04 9.33 5.27
N THR A 364 15.16 8.62 5.31
CA THR A 364 16.11 8.64 4.19
C THR A 364 15.50 8.01 2.94
N TYR A 365 14.76 6.92 3.08
CA TYR A 365 14.08 6.27 1.95
C TYR A 365 13.09 7.22 1.27
N ALA A 366 12.26 7.90 2.05
CA ALA A 366 11.31 8.86 1.51
C ALA A 366 12.00 10.01 0.76
N ARG A 367 13.09 10.56 1.33
CA ARG A 367 13.90 11.60 0.66
C ARG A 367 14.49 11.13 -0.66
N ASN A 368 15.05 9.93 -0.69
CA ASN A 368 15.66 9.37 -1.89
C ASN A 368 14.61 9.14 -2.99
N VAL A 369 13.41 8.68 -2.62
CA VAL A 369 12.28 8.51 -3.56
C VAL A 369 11.81 9.86 -4.12
N ILE A 370 11.72 10.91 -3.28
CA ILE A 370 11.40 12.25 -3.76
C ILE A 370 12.49 12.75 -4.73
N GLN A 371 13.76 12.58 -4.39
CA GLN A 371 14.87 13.00 -5.25
C GLN A 371 14.87 12.26 -6.60
N TRP A 372 14.59 10.95 -6.58
CA TRP A 372 14.46 10.17 -7.81
C TRP A 372 13.32 10.69 -8.69
N ASN A 373 12.15 10.95 -8.09
CA ASN A 373 11.00 11.52 -8.80
C ASN A 373 11.33 12.89 -9.42
N LEU A 374 11.99 13.78 -8.67
CA LEU A 374 12.43 15.08 -9.18
C LEU A 374 13.39 14.93 -10.37
N ASN A 375 14.35 14.00 -10.31
CA ASN A 375 15.30 13.77 -11.39
C ASN A 375 14.63 13.25 -12.68
N LEU A 376 13.46 12.60 -12.58
CA LEU A 376 12.67 12.22 -13.74
C LEU A 376 12.05 13.44 -14.43
N PHE A 377 11.38 14.31 -13.68
CA PHE A 377 10.61 15.41 -14.25
C PHE A 377 11.45 16.66 -14.60
N LEU A 378 12.62 16.82 -13.98
CA LEU A 378 13.52 17.96 -14.26
C LEU A 378 14.45 17.75 -15.47
N ASN A 379 14.65 16.50 -15.92
CA ASN A 379 15.55 16.18 -17.02
C ASN A 379 14.77 15.79 -18.29
N PRO A 380 14.75 16.64 -19.35
CA PRO A 380 14.00 16.36 -20.58
C PRO A 380 14.45 15.09 -21.32
N GLN A 381 15.71 14.68 -21.12
CA GLN A 381 16.30 13.48 -21.73
C GLN A 381 15.78 12.17 -21.10
N ASN A 382 15.26 12.23 -19.87
CA ASN A 382 14.69 11.08 -19.16
C ASN A 382 13.19 10.89 -19.47
N MET A 383 12.57 11.85 -20.18
CA MET A 383 11.19 11.80 -20.66
C MET A 383 11.06 10.94 -21.94
N GLY A 384 11.85 9.86 -22.06
CA GLY A 384 11.89 8.98 -23.22
C GLY A 384 11.02 7.73 -23.05
N GLU A 385 10.01 7.61 -23.93
CA GLU A 385 9.20 6.43 -24.36
C GLU A 385 8.66 5.36 -23.38
N GLU A 386 8.95 5.36 -22.07
CA GLU A 386 8.47 4.28 -21.19
C GLU A 386 7.16 4.61 -20.45
N LYS A 387 6.08 3.92 -20.84
CA LYS A 387 4.73 3.91 -20.22
C LYS A 387 4.68 3.11 -18.91
N ASP A 388 5.60 3.35 -17.98
CA ASP A 388 5.57 2.70 -16.67
C ASP A 388 4.76 3.53 -15.66
N ARG A 389 3.88 2.87 -14.89
CA ARG A 389 3.01 3.49 -13.87
C ARG A 389 3.77 4.29 -12.83
N TYR A 390 5.02 3.92 -12.53
CA TYR A 390 5.85 4.66 -11.58
C TYR A 390 6.28 6.02 -12.14
N ARG A 391 6.47 6.16 -13.45
CA ARG A 391 6.92 7.41 -14.09
C ARG A 391 5.77 8.39 -14.38
N THR A 392 4.52 7.96 -14.23
CA THR A 392 3.35 8.85 -14.36
C THR A 392 3.03 9.62 -13.09
N ILE A 393 3.59 9.22 -11.94
CA ILE A 393 3.33 9.84 -10.64
C ILE A 393 4.24 11.05 -10.48
N GLN A 394 3.68 12.25 -10.46
CA GLN A 394 4.42 13.49 -10.18
C GLN A 394 4.17 13.92 -8.72
N LEU A 395 5.23 14.00 -7.92
CA LEU A 395 5.11 14.37 -6.50
C LEU A 395 5.10 15.87 -6.27
N ARG A 396 5.92 16.63 -7.01
CA ARG A 396 6.01 18.10 -6.89
C ARG A 396 4.99 18.76 -7.81
N ASP A 397 4.18 19.65 -7.25
CA ASP A 397 3.32 20.53 -8.02
C ASP A 397 4.11 21.75 -8.52
N ASP A 398 4.04 22.05 -9.81
CA ASP A 398 4.81 23.15 -10.41
C ASP A 398 4.22 24.53 -10.09
N ARG A 399 2.93 24.61 -9.70
CA ARG A 399 2.26 25.88 -9.38
C ARG A 399 2.48 26.32 -7.93
N THR A 400 2.26 25.43 -6.97
CA THR A 400 2.46 25.75 -5.54
C THR A 400 3.86 25.46 -5.03
N GLU A 401 4.66 24.71 -5.80
CA GLU A 401 5.93 24.09 -5.37
C GLU A 401 5.79 23.16 -4.16
N GLY A 402 4.56 22.77 -3.82
CA GLY A 402 4.26 21.80 -2.77
C GLY A 402 4.49 20.36 -3.25
N TYR A 403 4.73 19.48 -2.28
CA TYR A 403 4.95 18.06 -2.50
C TYR A 403 3.75 17.25 -2.01
N ASN A 404 3.39 16.23 -2.79
CA ASN A 404 2.42 15.24 -2.36
C ASN A 404 2.98 14.43 -1.19
N ILE A 405 2.08 13.95 -0.34
CA ILE A 405 2.44 13.18 0.85
C ILE A 405 2.80 11.77 0.41
N ILE A 406 3.97 11.29 0.80
CA ILE A 406 4.37 9.87 0.64
C ILE A 406 4.02 9.12 1.93
N PRO A 407 3.06 8.19 1.89
CA PRO A 407 2.88 7.18 2.91
C PRO A 407 4.17 6.41 3.18
N ASN A 408 4.68 6.53 4.41
CA ASN A 408 5.77 5.72 4.90
C ASN A 408 5.30 4.97 6.15
N PHE A 409 5.58 3.67 6.25
CA PHE A 409 5.11 2.86 7.37
C PHE A 409 6.07 1.75 7.81
N PHE A 410 5.95 1.35 9.07
CA PHE A 410 6.55 0.14 9.63
C PHE A 410 5.50 -0.96 9.79
N ILE A 411 5.91 -2.20 9.52
CA ILE A 411 5.15 -3.40 9.84
C ILE A 411 5.95 -4.23 10.85
N SER A 412 5.45 -4.33 12.07
CA SER A 412 6.00 -5.22 13.09
C SER A 412 5.19 -6.51 13.20
N ALA A 413 5.89 -7.62 13.36
CA ALA A 413 5.26 -8.89 13.72
C ALA A 413 4.77 -8.88 15.18
N ASN A 414 3.51 -9.25 15.41
CA ASN A 414 2.95 -9.43 16.75
C ASN A 414 2.17 -10.75 16.86
N ILE A 415 2.12 -11.33 18.06
CA ILE A 415 1.32 -12.53 18.38
C ILE A 415 0.57 -12.24 19.68
N ASP A 416 -0.73 -12.47 19.67
CA ASP A 416 -1.52 -12.48 20.90
C ASP A 416 -1.26 -13.77 21.68
N PRO A 417 -0.59 -13.69 22.86
CA PRO A 417 -0.20 -14.87 23.62
C PRO A 417 -1.39 -15.59 24.28
N GLU A 418 -2.56 -14.96 24.39
CA GLU A 418 -3.73 -15.57 25.03
C GLU A 418 -4.59 -16.33 24.03
N THR A 419 -4.93 -15.71 22.90
CA THR A 419 -5.82 -16.35 21.91
C THR A 419 -5.07 -17.27 20.95
N LEU A 420 -3.80 -16.97 20.65
CA LEU A 420 -2.99 -17.67 19.64
C LEU A 420 -3.74 -17.85 18.31
N SER A 421 -4.60 -16.88 17.97
CA SER A 421 -5.47 -16.96 16.80
C SER A 421 -4.70 -16.69 15.51
N TYR A 422 -5.08 -17.40 14.46
CA TYR A 422 -4.62 -17.19 13.08
C TYR A 422 -5.54 -16.25 12.29
N ASP A 423 -6.45 -15.54 12.96
CA ASP A 423 -7.34 -14.59 12.33
C ASP A 423 -6.61 -13.31 11.91
N ASN A 424 -7.13 -12.64 10.87
CA ASN A 424 -6.55 -11.40 10.38
C ASN A 424 -6.72 -10.31 11.43
N HIS A 425 -5.61 -9.92 12.05
CA HIS A 425 -5.54 -8.81 12.98
C HIS A 425 -4.39 -7.90 12.56
N THR A 426 -4.70 -6.64 12.30
CA THR A 426 -3.68 -5.61 12.02
C THR A 426 -4.12 -4.34 12.69
N GLU A 427 -3.27 -3.74 13.50
CA GLU A 427 -3.62 -2.57 14.28
C GLU A 427 -2.52 -1.53 14.24
N ARG A 428 -2.89 -0.29 14.53
CA ARG A 428 -1.93 0.79 14.72
C ARG A 428 -1.16 0.53 16.01
N HIS A 429 0.17 0.52 15.92
CA HIS A 429 1.02 0.32 17.08
C HIS A 429 0.78 1.47 18.10
N PRO A 430 0.70 1.20 19.42
CA PRO A 430 0.36 2.22 20.42
C PRO A 430 1.31 3.43 20.42
N HIS A 431 2.60 3.18 20.21
CA HIS A 431 3.60 4.22 20.04
C HIS A 431 3.81 4.53 18.56
N GLN A 432 3.64 5.78 18.17
CA GLN A 432 3.81 6.23 16.79
C GLN A 432 5.05 7.13 16.67
N PRO A 433 5.88 6.96 15.62
CA PRO A 433 6.99 7.86 15.37
C PRO A 433 6.56 9.33 15.27
N ASN A 434 7.43 10.23 15.70
CA ASN A 434 7.22 11.67 15.52
C ASN A 434 7.40 12.07 14.04
N ILE A 435 6.61 13.02 13.54
CA ILE A 435 6.79 13.56 12.18
C ILE A 435 8.16 14.22 12.08
N CYS A 436 8.94 13.85 11.06
CA CYS A 436 10.16 14.57 10.71
C CYS A 436 9.76 15.81 9.90
N ARG A 437 10.20 17.00 10.33
CA ARG A 437 9.92 18.26 9.66
C ARG A 437 11.10 19.22 9.80
N GLN A 438 11.43 19.91 8.73
CA GLN A 438 12.36 21.05 8.76
C GLN A 438 11.61 22.36 9.06
N PHE A 439 10.42 22.52 8.48
CA PHE A 439 9.59 23.70 8.65
C PHE A 439 8.29 23.35 9.36
N GLU A 440 7.93 24.20 10.31
CA GLU A 440 6.72 24.07 11.10
C GLU A 440 5.47 24.47 10.30
N ASN A 441 4.32 23.86 10.62
CA ASN A 441 3.02 24.16 9.99
C ASN A 441 3.01 24.05 8.45
N ARG A 442 3.75 23.08 7.88
CA ARG A 442 3.80 22.83 6.42
C ARG A 442 3.68 21.34 6.13
N LEU A 443 2.50 20.87 5.71
CA LEU A 443 2.28 19.45 5.40
C LEU A 443 2.86 19.05 4.04
N TYR A 444 2.71 19.90 3.03
CA TYR A 444 3.14 19.67 1.65
C TYR A 444 4.58 20.13 1.39
N ASP A 445 5.41 20.13 2.44
CA ASP A 445 6.83 20.42 2.31
C ASP A 445 7.60 19.14 2.01
N ARG A 446 8.64 19.24 1.18
CA ARG A 446 9.51 18.11 0.83
C ARG A 446 10.06 17.40 2.07
N ASP A 447 10.38 18.17 3.10
CA ASP A 447 11.01 17.67 4.32
C ASP A 447 10.01 17.37 5.44
N THR A 448 8.70 17.39 5.15
CA THR A 448 7.65 16.89 6.06
C THR A 448 7.35 15.42 5.76
N LEU A 449 7.96 14.54 6.53
CA LEU A 449 7.91 13.09 6.32
C LEU A 449 7.14 12.43 7.47
N LEU A 450 6.06 11.74 7.12
CA LEU A 450 5.21 11.03 8.06
C LEU A 450 5.52 9.54 8.03
N VAL A 451 5.74 8.94 9.20
CA VAL A 451 5.92 7.50 9.34
C VAL A 451 4.86 6.97 10.29
N SER A 452 4.05 6.02 9.83
CA SER A 452 3.11 5.27 10.67
C SER A 452 3.70 3.92 11.06
N HIS A 453 3.22 3.33 12.15
CA HIS A 453 3.67 2.01 12.59
C HIS A 453 2.48 1.11 12.87
N TYR A 454 2.48 -0.08 12.29
CA TYR A 454 1.43 -1.09 12.41
C TYR A 454 1.98 -2.41 12.94
N ASP A 455 1.18 -3.08 13.76
CA ASP A 455 1.39 -4.45 14.19
C ASP A 455 0.51 -5.38 13.38
N VAL A 456 1.11 -6.39 12.75
CA VAL A 456 0.39 -7.45 12.03
C VAL A 456 0.46 -8.75 12.81
N ASN A 457 -0.64 -9.50 12.81
CA ASN A 457 -0.64 -10.85 13.35
C ASN A 457 0.30 -11.75 12.54
N PHE A 458 1.44 -12.08 13.12
CA PHE A 458 2.48 -12.91 12.50
C PHE A 458 1.92 -14.28 12.08
N LEU A 459 1.05 -14.87 12.90
CA LEU A 459 0.46 -16.18 12.64
C LEU A 459 -0.38 -16.17 11.36
N PHE A 460 -1.21 -15.13 11.20
CA PHE A 460 -2.03 -14.94 10.01
C PHE A 460 -1.15 -14.76 8.76
N VAL A 461 -0.16 -13.85 8.83
CA VAL A 461 0.76 -13.57 7.71
C VAL A 461 1.52 -14.84 7.30
N LEU A 462 2.04 -15.59 8.28
CA LEU A 462 2.74 -16.85 8.08
C LEU A 462 1.85 -17.88 7.39
N ALA A 463 0.63 -18.09 7.90
CA ALA A 463 -0.31 -19.04 7.31
C ALA A 463 -0.74 -18.61 5.91
N LEU A 464 -0.98 -17.32 5.66
CA LEU A 464 -1.36 -16.80 4.35
C LEU A 464 -0.23 -16.95 3.32
N TYR A 465 1.01 -16.67 3.71
CA TYR A 465 2.18 -16.84 2.85
C TYR A 465 2.40 -18.32 2.51
N ALA A 466 2.39 -19.20 3.52
CA ALA A 466 2.62 -20.64 3.37
C ALA A 466 1.48 -21.36 2.64
N ARG A 467 0.25 -20.82 2.67
CA ARG A 467 -0.83 -21.25 1.79
C ARG A 467 -0.54 -20.66 0.41
N ALA A 468 -0.03 -21.47 -0.53
CA ALA A 468 0.22 -21.07 -1.92
C ALA A 468 -1.07 -20.79 -2.72
N ASN A 469 -1.96 -19.93 -2.19
CA ASN A 469 -3.22 -19.51 -2.77
C ASN A 469 -3.10 -18.04 -3.21
N VAL A 470 -2.86 -17.85 -4.51
CA VAL A 470 -2.67 -16.53 -5.12
C VAL A 470 -3.89 -15.63 -4.94
N GLY A 471 -5.12 -16.17 -5.02
CA GLY A 471 -6.34 -15.39 -4.88
C GLY A 471 -6.54 -14.82 -3.47
N ALA A 472 -6.24 -15.62 -2.44
CA ALA A 472 -6.31 -15.17 -1.06
C ALA A 472 -5.25 -14.08 -0.75
N LYS A 473 -4.04 -14.23 -1.28
CA LYS A 473 -2.96 -13.23 -1.15
C LYS A 473 -3.36 -11.91 -1.81
N ALA A 474 -3.89 -11.96 -3.03
CA ALA A 474 -4.34 -10.76 -3.75
C ALA A 474 -5.50 -10.04 -3.04
N ALA A 475 -6.49 -10.78 -2.53
CA ALA A 475 -7.61 -10.20 -1.78
C ALA A 475 -7.15 -9.51 -0.48
N TRP A 476 -6.23 -10.13 0.25
CA TRP A 476 -5.66 -9.52 1.45
C TRP A 476 -4.79 -8.30 1.12
N LYS A 477 -3.98 -8.38 0.07
CA LYS A 477 -3.15 -7.27 -0.43
C LYS A 477 -3.98 -6.01 -0.69
N GLU A 478 -5.13 -6.14 -1.32
CA GLU A 478 -6.04 -5.01 -1.55
C GLU A 478 -6.62 -4.48 -0.23
N THR A 479 -7.08 -5.38 0.64
CA THR A 479 -7.68 -5.03 1.93
C THR A 479 -6.71 -4.28 2.84
N ILE A 480 -5.45 -4.73 2.91
CA ILE A 480 -4.44 -4.14 3.79
C ILE A 480 -3.95 -2.79 3.26
N ARG A 481 -3.79 -2.62 1.94
CA ARG A 481 -3.44 -1.33 1.33
C ARG A 481 -4.52 -0.29 1.57
N LYS A 482 -5.79 -0.66 1.41
CA LYS A 482 -6.92 0.19 1.75
C LYS A 482 -6.90 0.59 3.23
N LYS A 483 -6.68 -0.37 4.13
CA LYS A 483 -6.60 -0.11 5.57
C LYS A 483 -5.47 0.87 5.91
N PHE A 484 -4.27 0.67 5.39
CA PHE A 484 -3.15 1.59 5.61
C PHE A 484 -3.47 3.00 5.11
N ARG A 485 -4.10 3.12 3.94
CA ARG A 485 -4.54 4.41 3.42
C ARG A 485 -5.53 5.11 4.36
N GLU A 486 -6.56 4.41 4.80
CA GLU A 486 -7.60 4.95 5.69
C GLU A 486 -7.02 5.38 7.05
N GLU A 487 -6.14 4.57 7.64
CA GLU A 487 -5.45 4.87 8.90
C GLU A 487 -4.54 6.11 8.79
N ILE A 488 -3.81 6.25 7.68
CA ILE A 488 -2.96 7.43 7.44
C ILE A 488 -3.83 8.68 7.22
N GLN A 489 -4.95 8.57 6.49
CA GLN A 489 -5.91 9.66 6.33
C GLN A 489 -6.48 10.09 7.69
N GLN A 490 -6.83 9.14 8.55
CA GLN A 490 -7.29 9.44 9.90
C GLN A 490 -6.21 10.20 10.69
N MET A 491 -4.97 9.70 10.72
CA MET A 491 -3.85 10.35 11.41
C MET A 491 -3.60 11.78 10.91
N LEU A 492 -3.71 12.01 9.61
CA LEU A 492 -3.62 13.34 9.02
C LEU A 492 -4.78 14.23 9.46
N SER A 493 -6.01 13.72 9.45
CA SER A 493 -7.20 14.45 9.87
C SER A 493 -7.19 14.82 11.36
N GLU A 494 -6.54 14.02 12.21
CA GLU A 494 -6.35 14.32 13.64
C GLU A 494 -5.38 15.49 13.83
N ARG A 495 -4.35 15.60 12.98
CA ARG A 495 -3.27 16.58 13.12
C ARG A 495 -3.44 17.86 12.30
N PHE A 496 -4.15 17.81 11.17
CA PHE A 496 -4.27 18.93 10.24
C PHE A 496 -5.74 19.25 9.93
N SER A 497 -6.02 20.53 9.74
CA SER A 497 -7.25 21.04 9.15
C SER A 497 -7.04 21.26 7.67
N PHE A 498 -7.97 20.72 6.87
CA PHE A 498 -7.89 20.77 5.41
C PHE A 498 -8.94 21.72 4.83
N TYR A 499 -8.50 22.57 3.91
CA TYR A 499 -9.31 23.51 3.18
C TYR A 499 -9.08 23.34 1.68
N ALA A 500 -10.06 23.73 0.88
CA ALA A 500 -9.90 23.94 -0.55
C ALA A 500 -9.98 25.43 -0.84
N ILE A 501 -9.05 25.92 -1.66
CA ILE A 501 -8.96 27.31 -2.07
C ILE A 501 -8.98 27.43 -3.59
N THR A 502 -9.63 28.46 -4.10
CA THR A 502 -9.59 28.82 -5.53
C THR A 502 -9.59 30.33 -5.66
N ALA A 503 -8.76 30.87 -6.55
CA ALA A 503 -8.60 32.31 -6.70
C ALA A 503 -9.92 32.97 -7.14
N HIS A 504 -10.09 34.23 -6.73
CA HIS A 504 -11.11 35.08 -7.30
C HIS A 504 -10.85 35.32 -8.81
N PRO A 505 -11.89 35.54 -9.64
CA PRO A 505 -11.73 35.75 -11.09
C PRO A 505 -10.78 36.88 -11.50
N ASP A 506 -10.53 37.86 -10.63
CA ASP A 506 -9.63 39.00 -10.84
C ASP A 506 -8.19 38.79 -10.32
N ILE A 507 -7.89 37.59 -9.79
CA ILE A 507 -6.59 37.22 -9.23
C ILE A 507 -5.95 36.10 -10.06
N ASP A 508 -4.68 36.30 -10.44
CA ASP A 508 -3.85 35.23 -10.95
C ASP A 508 -3.18 34.46 -9.80
N ALA A 509 -3.61 33.21 -9.60
CA ALA A 509 -3.15 32.38 -8.49
C ALA A 509 -1.63 32.14 -8.50
N GLU A 510 -1.03 31.96 -9.69
CA GLU A 510 0.39 31.68 -9.83
C GLU A 510 1.25 32.89 -9.43
N THR A 511 0.90 34.07 -9.91
CA THR A 511 1.54 35.33 -9.49
C THR A 511 1.39 35.53 -7.99
N TYR A 512 0.19 35.30 -7.44
CA TYR A 512 -0.06 35.45 -6.00
C TYR A 512 0.82 34.54 -5.15
N PHE A 513 0.96 33.25 -5.53
CA PHE A 513 1.81 32.30 -4.81
C PHE A 513 3.29 32.68 -4.87
N LYS A 514 3.77 33.21 -6.01
CA LYS A 514 5.16 33.70 -6.14
C LYS A 514 5.42 34.92 -5.25
N GLU A 515 4.48 35.87 -5.20
CA GLU A 515 4.60 37.08 -4.38
C GLU A 515 4.46 36.78 -2.87
N ASN A 516 3.68 35.77 -2.48
CA ASN A 516 3.41 35.38 -1.09
C ASN A 516 4.09 34.07 -0.66
N PHE A 517 5.15 33.69 -1.37
CA PHE A 517 5.80 32.38 -1.29
C PHE A 517 6.17 31.97 0.14
N GLN A 518 6.75 32.88 0.95
CA GLN A 518 7.20 32.56 2.31
C GLN A 518 6.09 32.06 3.24
N THR A 519 4.86 32.54 3.01
CA THR A 519 3.70 32.25 3.87
C THR A 519 2.97 30.99 3.41
N ILE A 520 2.99 30.71 2.10
CA ILE A 520 2.13 29.70 1.46
C ILE A 520 2.88 28.41 1.09
N LEU A 521 4.19 28.49 0.87
CA LEU A 521 5.01 27.34 0.49
C LEU A 521 4.86 26.20 1.51
N GLY A 522 4.66 24.99 1.00
CA GLY A 522 4.51 23.77 1.81
C GLY A 522 3.19 23.69 2.59
N LYS A 523 2.33 24.72 2.53
CA LYS A 523 0.96 24.68 3.06
C LYS A 523 -0.08 24.36 1.99
N THR A 524 0.26 24.57 0.71
CA THR A 524 -0.65 24.35 -0.42
C THR A 524 -0.13 23.33 -1.43
N TYR A 525 -1.06 22.60 -2.03
CA TYR A 525 -0.81 21.60 -3.07
C TYR A 525 -1.99 21.55 -4.05
N SER A 526 -1.80 21.12 -5.30
CA SER A 526 -2.87 21.01 -6.31
C SER A 526 -3.29 19.56 -6.58
N PRO A 527 -4.02 18.87 -5.68
CA PRO A 527 -4.42 17.48 -5.88
C PRO A 527 -5.63 17.34 -6.83
N PHE A 528 -6.39 18.40 -7.07
CA PHE A 528 -7.68 18.31 -7.75
C PHE A 528 -7.55 18.28 -9.29
N LEU A 529 -8.58 17.73 -9.97
CA LEU A 529 -8.66 17.67 -11.44
C LEU A 529 -8.63 19.08 -12.03
N ASN A 530 -9.39 19.99 -11.42
CA ASN A 530 -9.29 21.40 -11.72
C ASN A 530 -8.02 21.95 -11.07
N LYS A 531 -7.01 22.24 -11.89
CA LYS A 531 -5.72 22.79 -11.45
C LYS A 531 -5.83 24.21 -10.88
N GLU A 532 -6.97 24.88 -11.01
CA GLU A 532 -7.28 26.17 -10.34
C GLU A 532 -7.82 26.01 -8.91
N VAL A 533 -7.92 24.77 -8.42
CA VAL A 533 -8.30 24.47 -7.04
C VAL A 533 -7.13 23.84 -6.32
N PHE A 534 -6.80 24.39 -5.15
CA PHE A 534 -5.66 23.98 -4.34
C PHE A 534 -6.15 23.49 -2.98
N SER A 535 -5.48 22.48 -2.44
CA SER A 535 -5.65 22.07 -1.05
C SER A 535 -4.72 22.91 -0.17
N LEU A 536 -5.24 23.39 0.96
CA LEU A 536 -4.51 24.07 2.02
C LEU A 536 -4.59 23.20 3.28
N ALA A 537 -3.45 22.87 3.87
CA ALA A 537 -3.37 22.08 5.09
C ALA A 537 -2.67 22.88 6.20
N LEU A 538 -3.34 23.00 7.35
CA LEU A 538 -2.87 23.78 8.51
C LEU A 538 -2.82 22.89 9.75
N ASP A 539 -1.72 22.93 10.49
CA ASP A 539 -1.50 22.14 11.71
C ASP A 539 -2.47 22.60 12.82
N LYS A 540 -3.11 21.64 13.50
CA LYS A 540 -4.11 21.87 14.55
C LYS A 540 -3.48 22.15 15.92
N ASP A 541 -2.16 22.05 16.07
CA ASP A 541 -1.47 22.37 17.31
C ASP A 541 -1.86 23.80 17.76
N PRO A 542 -2.34 23.98 19.01
CA PRO A 542 -2.79 25.27 19.53
C PRO A 542 -1.80 26.43 19.33
N LYS A 543 -0.49 26.14 19.22
CA LYS A 543 0.52 27.17 18.95
C LYS A 543 0.33 27.89 17.62
N TYR A 544 -0.32 27.27 16.63
CA TYR A 544 -0.53 27.85 15.30
C TYR A 544 -1.89 28.51 15.09
N ASN A 545 -2.83 28.42 16.06
CA ASN A 545 -4.19 28.93 15.88
C ASN A 545 -4.24 30.39 15.39
N LYS A 546 -3.46 31.27 16.02
CA LYS A 546 -3.41 32.70 15.64
C LYS A 546 -2.83 32.90 14.23
N GLU A 547 -1.77 32.17 13.90
CA GLU A 547 -1.14 32.23 12.57
C GLU A 547 -2.12 31.74 11.48
N ASN A 548 -2.79 30.61 11.76
CA ASN A 548 -3.77 30.00 10.87
C ASN A 548 -4.97 30.91 10.64
N GLU A 549 -5.52 31.54 11.69
CA GLU A 549 -6.61 32.51 11.59
C GLU A 549 -6.23 33.72 10.72
N ILE A 550 -5.03 34.29 10.93
CA ILE A 550 -4.53 35.42 10.13
C ILE A 550 -4.35 35.01 8.67
N LEU A 551 -3.78 33.83 8.41
CA LEU A 551 -3.58 33.31 7.06
C LEU A 551 -4.92 33.09 6.34
N LEU A 552 -5.87 32.44 6.98
CA LEU A 552 -7.21 32.21 6.42
C LEU A 552 -7.93 33.53 6.15
N ALA A 553 -7.85 34.50 7.06
CA ALA A 553 -8.44 35.82 6.87
C ALA A 553 -7.80 36.62 5.72
N ASN A 554 -6.49 36.46 5.51
CA ASN A 554 -5.80 37.09 4.38
C ASN A 554 -6.12 36.40 3.05
N LEU A 555 -6.11 35.07 3.00
CA LEU A 555 -6.49 34.32 1.81
C LEU A 555 -7.93 34.61 1.40
N ALA A 556 -8.86 34.71 2.36
CA ALA A 556 -10.28 34.99 2.09
C ALA A 556 -10.54 36.34 1.39
N LYS A 557 -9.56 37.25 1.31
CA LYS A 557 -9.67 38.51 0.55
C LYS A 557 -9.47 38.31 -0.96
N ASP A 558 -8.64 37.34 -1.34
CA ASP A 558 -8.20 37.11 -2.72
C ASP A 558 -8.64 35.73 -3.27
N PHE A 559 -9.12 34.84 -2.40
CA PHE A 559 -9.51 33.47 -2.70
C PHE A 559 -10.84 33.10 -2.02
N TYR A 560 -11.61 32.23 -2.69
CA TYR A 560 -12.69 31.50 -2.02
C TYR A 560 -12.07 30.36 -1.21
N VAL A 561 -12.31 30.36 0.10
CA VAL A 561 -11.80 29.35 1.04
C VAL A 561 -12.97 28.57 1.62
N VAL A 562 -12.91 27.24 1.54
CA VAL A 562 -13.91 26.33 2.14
C VAL A 562 -13.22 25.19 2.88
N GLU A 563 -13.79 24.72 3.98
CA GLU A 563 -13.32 23.51 4.64
C GLU A 563 -13.57 22.29 3.76
N CYS A 564 -12.57 21.42 3.63
CA CYS A 564 -12.61 20.26 2.75
C CYS A 564 -11.92 19.08 3.42
N PRO A 565 -12.68 18.16 4.05
CA PRO A 565 -12.12 16.94 4.62
C PRO A 565 -11.36 16.09 3.58
N LEU A 566 -10.37 15.33 4.03
CA LEU A 566 -9.62 14.39 3.19
C LEU A 566 -10.56 13.39 2.49
N GLY A 567 -10.23 13.05 1.24
CA GLY A 567 -11.00 12.12 0.44
C GLY A 567 -12.29 12.70 -0.17
N THR A 568 -12.58 14.00 0.02
CA THR A 568 -13.77 14.66 -0.52
C THR A 568 -13.45 15.62 -1.66
N GLU A 569 -14.38 15.74 -2.62
CA GLU A 569 -14.27 16.70 -3.72
C GLU A 569 -14.84 18.08 -3.30
N PRO A 570 -14.12 19.19 -3.54
CA PRO A 570 -14.52 20.52 -3.10
C PRO A 570 -15.50 21.22 -4.05
N THR A 571 -15.76 20.66 -5.24
CA THR A 571 -16.49 21.33 -6.35
C THR A 571 -17.82 21.94 -5.94
N VAL A 572 -18.64 21.21 -5.18
CA VAL A 572 -19.97 21.68 -4.73
C VAL A 572 -19.85 22.80 -3.70
N ARG A 573 -18.96 22.64 -2.71
CA ARG A 573 -18.73 23.62 -1.64
C ARG A 573 -18.18 24.94 -2.19
N LEU A 574 -17.25 24.85 -3.14
CA LEU A 574 -16.70 26.02 -3.83
C LEU A 574 -17.75 26.72 -4.69
N ALA A 575 -18.62 25.99 -5.38
CA ALA A 575 -19.70 26.58 -6.17
C ALA A 575 -20.68 27.36 -5.28
N GLN A 576 -21.07 26.79 -4.13
CA GLN A 576 -21.89 27.48 -3.13
C GLN A 576 -21.19 28.75 -2.61
N LYS A 577 -19.90 28.65 -2.28
CA LYS A 577 -19.14 29.80 -1.78
C LYS A 577 -19.03 30.93 -2.81
N LYS A 578 -18.86 30.59 -4.09
CA LYS A 578 -18.85 31.55 -5.20
C LYS A 578 -20.19 32.28 -5.33
N GLN A 579 -21.31 31.57 -5.15
CA GLN A 579 -22.64 32.18 -5.17
C GLN A 579 -22.88 33.10 -3.96
N GLU A 580 -22.44 32.69 -2.76
CA GLU A 580 -22.57 33.49 -1.54
C GLU A 580 -21.81 34.81 -1.60
N VAL A 581 -20.57 34.77 -2.09
CA VAL A 581 -19.69 35.96 -2.14
C VAL A 581 -20.08 36.88 -3.31
N GLY A 582 -20.54 36.32 -4.43
CA GLY A 582 -20.99 37.10 -5.58
C GLY A 582 -19.84 37.87 -6.25
N TYR A 583 -20.04 39.16 -6.50
CA TYR A 583 -19.04 40.01 -7.15
C TYR A 583 -17.85 40.26 -6.22
N VAL A 584 -16.65 39.99 -6.73
CA VAL A 584 -15.39 40.13 -6.00
C VAL A 584 -14.61 41.35 -6.49
N ASN A 585 -13.89 41.98 -5.57
CA ASN A 585 -12.92 43.03 -5.88
C ASN A 585 -11.73 42.87 -4.94
N SER A 586 -10.75 42.10 -5.40
CA SER A 586 -9.63 41.65 -4.58
C SER A 586 -8.56 42.71 -4.41
N PRO A 587 -8.07 42.96 -3.18
CA PRO A 587 -7.00 43.94 -2.92
C PRO A 587 -5.73 43.71 -3.73
N SER A 588 -5.41 42.44 -4.02
CA SER A 588 -4.20 42.04 -4.74
C SER A 588 -4.40 41.99 -6.26
N ALA A 589 -5.58 42.36 -6.78
CA ALA A 589 -5.84 42.38 -8.21
C ALA A 589 -4.94 43.42 -8.89
N LYS A 590 -4.25 43.02 -9.96
CA LYS A 590 -3.57 43.97 -10.84
C LYS A 590 -4.67 44.78 -11.53
N ASN A 591 -4.93 45.98 -11.01
CA ASN A 591 -5.93 46.88 -11.57
C ASN A 591 -5.55 47.25 -13.01
N ASP A 592 -6.19 46.61 -13.97
CA ASP A 592 -6.22 47.09 -15.35
C ASP A 592 -6.74 48.55 -15.31
N THR A 593 -5.94 49.49 -15.84
CA THR A 593 -6.30 50.91 -15.83
C THR A 593 -6.84 51.37 -17.18
N PHE A 594 -7.90 52.17 -17.11
CA PHE A 594 -8.75 52.60 -18.21
C PHE A 594 -8.66 54.11 -18.35
N LEU A 595 -8.19 54.59 -19.49
CA LEU A 595 -8.11 56.01 -19.81
C LEU A 595 -9.35 56.45 -20.59
N PHE A 596 -10.02 57.50 -20.13
CA PHE A 596 -11.24 58.02 -20.74
C PHE A 596 -10.96 59.13 -21.75
N GLY A 597 -11.62 59.11 -22.91
CA GLY A 597 -11.48 60.14 -23.94
C GLY A 597 -12.79 60.50 -24.63
N ILE A 598 -13.02 61.80 -24.83
CA ILE A 598 -14.23 62.29 -25.50
C ILE A 598 -14.09 62.26 -27.02
N VAL A 599 -14.99 61.54 -27.67
CA VAL A 599 -15.13 61.53 -29.13
C VAL A 599 -16.32 62.41 -29.51
N THR A 600 -16.05 63.62 -29.99
CA THR A 600 -17.09 64.60 -30.35
C THR A 600 -17.70 64.29 -31.72
N LYS A 601 -19.03 64.23 -31.81
CA LYS A 601 -19.75 63.95 -33.06
C LYS A 601 -19.63 65.03 -34.13
N HIS A 602 -19.75 66.30 -33.75
CA HIS A 602 -19.84 67.40 -34.70
C HIS A 602 -18.54 68.21 -34.81
N LYS A 603 -18.24 68.68 -36.02
CA LYS A 603 -17.28 69.76 -36.29
C LYS A 603 -18.05 70.93 -36.90
N LYS A 604 -17.80 72.14 -36.42
CA LYS A 604 -18.26 73.37 -37.06
C LYS A 604 -17.31 73.69 -38.22
N ASP A 605 -17.82 73.69 -39.44
CA ASP A 605 -17.08 74.18 -40.60
C ASP A 605 -17.06 75.72 -40.62
N LYS A 606 -16.17 76.29 -41.44
CA LYS A 606 -15.96 77.75 -41.53
C LYS A 606 -17.25 78.51 -41.90
N ASP A 607 -18.21 77.83 -42.52
CA ASP A 607 -19.52 78.35 -42.93
C ASP A 607 -20.65 78.11 -41.90
N GLY A 608 -20.33 77.65 -40.68
CA GLY A 608 -21.29 77.47 -39.59
C GLY A 608 -22.14 76.19 -39.64
N ARG A 609 -21.95 75.33 -40.65
CA ARG A 609 -22.62 74.02 -40.76
C ARG A 609 -21.93 72.99 -39.85
N ASN A 610 -22.72 72.13 -39.22
CA ASN A 610 -22.22 71.01 -38.40
C ASN A 610 -22.06 69.76 -39.28
N THR A 611 -20.83 69.33 -39.53
CA THR A 611 -20.53 68.06 -40.19
C THR A 611 -20.12 66.99 -39.17
N ILE A 612 -20.47 65.72 -39.41
CA ILE A 612 -20.09 64.62 -38.51
C ILE A 612 -18.61 64.30 -38.73
N ARG A 613 -17.86 64.16 -37.64
CA ARG A 613 -16.42 63.83 -37.72
C ARG A 613 -16.22 62.40 -38.19
N LYS A 614 -15.26 62.21 -39.09
CA LYS A 614 -14.79 60.87 -39.51
C LYS A 614 -14.32 60.03 -38.33
N GLU A 615 -13.61 60.65 -37.38
CA GLU A 615 -13.20 60.03 -36.11
C GLU A 615 -14.40 59.43 -35.37
N TYR A 616 -15.50 60.17 -35.22
CA TYR A 616 -16.71 59.69 -34.53
C TYR A 616 -17.33 58.47 -35.22
N MET A 617 -17.41 58.48 -36.55
CA MET A 617 -17.93 57.33 -37.31
C MET A 617 -17.03 56.10 -37.17
N ALA A 618 -15.71 56.26 -37.19
CA ALA A 618 -14.77 55.15 -37.02
C ALA A 618 -14.95 54.46 -35.66
N PHE A 619 -15.13 55.23 -34.58
CA PHE A 619 -15.40 54.62 -33.28
C PHE A 619 -16.82 54.03 -33.17
N ALA A 620 -17.83 54.66 -33.76
CA ALA A 620 -19.21 54.15 -33.75
C ALA A 620 -19.34 52.82 -34.51
N ASN A 621 -18.50 52.60 -35.53
CA ASN A 621 -18.43 51.36 -36.30
C ASN A 621 -17.43 50.33 -35.73
N HIS A 622 -16.76 50.65 -34.62
CA HIS A 622 -15.68 49.84 -34.03
C HIS A 622 -14.43 49.65 -34.91
N GLU A 623 -14.16 50.58 -35.82
CA GLU A 623 -13.06 50.55 -36.80
C GLU A 623 -11.89 51.50 -36.42
N ALA A 624 -11.93 52.11 -35.23
CA ALA A 624 -10.92 53.07 -34.82
C ALA A 624 -9.57 52.39 -34.50
N THR A 625 -8.50 52.82 -35.18
CA THR A 625 -7.12 52.33 -35.00
C THR A 625 -6.27 53.22 -34.10
N ASP A 626 -6.67 54.46 -33.93
CA ASP A 626 -5.92 55.45 -33.17
C ASP A 626 -6.83 56.54 -32.60
N TYR A 627 -6.34 57.19 -31.54
CA TYR A 627 -6.98 58.33 -30.90
C TYR A 627 -5.95 59.40 -30.55
N VAL A 628 -6.25 60.65 -30.90
CA VAL A 628 -5.43 61.81 -30.53
C VAL A 628 -6.09 62.55 -29.38
N MET A 629 -5.56 62.36 -28.18
CA MET A 629 -6.00 63.07 -26.99
C MET A 629 -5.42 64.49 -26.98
N ARG A 630 -6.31 65.49 -27.04
CA ARG A 630 -5.95 66.91 -27.24
C ARG A 630 -5.41 67.63 -26.01
N ASN A 631 -5.72 67.11 -24.82
CA ASN A 631 -5.27 67.61 -23.53
C ASN A 631 -4.54 66.45 -22.83
N MET A 632 -3.47 66.74 -22.09
CA MET A 632 -2.76 65.68 -21.38
C MET A 632 -3.63 65.10 -20.26
N PRO A 633 -3.66 63.77 -20.11
CA PRO A 633 -4.41 63.12 -19.05
C PRO A 633 -3.77 63.38 -17.68
N SER A 634 -4.57 63.32 -16.64
CA SER A 634 -4.13 63.38 -15.25
C SER A 634 -3.85 61.97 -14.74
N GLY A 635 -2.58 61.66 -14.43
CA GLY A 635 -2.19 60.37 -13.86
C GLY A 635 -0.98 59.73 -14.56
N ASP A 636 -0.66 58.49 -14.17
CA ASP A 636 0.47 57.72 -14.69
C ASP A 636 0.10 56.98 -15.98
N ILE A 637 0.39 57.62 -17.12
CA ILE A 637 0.03 57.14 -18.47
C ILE A 637 0.72 55.80 -18.80
N ALA A 638 1.88 55.51 -18.18
CA ALA A 638 2.64 54.28 -18.45
C ALA A 638 1.88 53.01 -18.01
N LYS A 639 0.88 53.14 -17.15
CA LYS A 639 0.09 52.02 -16.62
C LYS A 639 -1.23 51.79 -17.37
N VAL A 640 -1.56 52.66 -18.34
CA VAL A 640 -2.80 52.59 -19.12
C VAL A 640 -2.77 51.37 -20.04
N LYS A 641 -3.75 50.49 -19.86
CA LYS A 641 -3.90 49.27 -20.67
C LYS A 641 -5.09 49.33 -21.62
N TYR A 642 -6.13 50.08 -21.24
CA TYR A 642 -7.35 50.20 -22.04
C TYR A 642 -7.77 51.67 -22.21
N PHE A 643 -8.47 51.95 -23.31
CA PHE A 643 -9.03 53.26 -23.65
C PHE A 643 -10.55 53.19 -23.76
N VAL A 644 -11.26 54.06 -23.04
CA VAL A 644 -12.72 54.14 -23.02
C VAL A 644 -13.18 55.37 -23.81
N PRO A 645 -13.70 55.20 -25.05
CA PRO A 645 -14.26 56.31 -25.80
C PRO A 645 -15.65 56.69 -25.27
N MET A 646 -15.86 57.98 -25.06
CA MET A 646 -17.15 58.56 -24.68
C MET A 646 -17.78 59.25 -25.90
N PHE A 647 -18.87 58.66 -26.42
CA PHE A 647 -19.62 59.14 -27.59
C PHE A 647 -20.68 60.15 -27.17
N ASP A 648 -20.36 61.44 -27.27
CA ASP A 648 -21.25 62.52 -26.77
C ASP A 648 -21.75 62.29 -25.33
N GLY A 649 -20.89 61.66 -24.50
CA GLY A 649 -21.19 61.31 -23.11
C GLY A 649 -21.68 59.88 -22.88
N GLY A 650 -21.92 59.09 -23.92
CA GLY A 650 -22.26 57.67 -23.82
C GLY A 650 -21.05 56.74 -23.80
N ILE A 651 -21.07 55.67 -23.02
CA ILE A 651 -20.07 54.60 -23.02
C ILE A 651 -20.72 53.28 -23.43
N ALA A 652 -20.06 52.54 -24.33
CA ALA A 652 -20.53 51.23 -24.80
C ALA A 652 -19.48 50.12 -24.62
N GLY A 653 -18.19 50.47 -24.55
CA GLY A 653 -17.09 49.51 -24.51
C GLY A 653 -15.75 50.21 -24.42
N PHE A 654 -14.66 49.46 -24.60
CA PHE A 654 -13.29 49.96 -24.52
C PHE A 654 -12.38 49.26 -25.54
N TYR A 655 -11.22 49.86 -25.79
CA TYR A 655 -10.20 49.37 -26.70
C TYR A 655 -8.93 49.01 -25.93
N GLU A 656 -8.24 47.95 -26.33
CA GLU A 656 -6.88 47.68 -25.87
C GLU A 656 -5.91 48.75 -26.40
N VAL A 657 -5.00 49.23 -25.56
CA VAL A 657 -3.97 50.19 -25.97
C VAL A 657 -2.71 49.44 -26.39
N THR A 658 -2.36 49.52 -27.67
CA THR A 658 -1.18 48.82 -28.24
C THR A 658 0.07 49.70 -28.27
N GLY A 659 -0.09 51.01 -28.05
CA GLY A 659 1.05 51.92 -27.94
C GLY A 659 0.63 53.36 -27.64
N ILE A 660 1.48 54.08 -26.92
CA ILE A 660 1.28 55.48 -26.57
C ILE A 660 2.52 56.27 -27.00
N SER A 661 2.32 57.42 -27.64
CA SER A 661 3.41 58.32 -28.02
C SER A 661 3.03 59.79 -27.84
N PHE A 662 4.03 60.62 -27.55
CA PHE A 662 3.85 62.06 -27.45
C PHE A 662 3.93 62.69 -28.85
N GLY A 663 2.96 63.54 -29.17
CA GLY A 663 2.89 64.29 -30.42
C GLY A 663 2.72 65.80 -30.20
N MET A 664 2.79 66.56 -31.28
CA MET A 664 2.43 67.97 -31.30
C MET A 664 1.26 68.19 -32.26
N ARG A 665 0.24 68.91 -31.82
CA ARG A 665 -0.89 69.37 -32.63
C ARG A 665 -0.82 70.87 -32.84
N GLN A 666 -1.28 71.33 -33.99
CA GLN A 666 -1.42 72.76 -34.26
C GLN A 666 -2.79 73.26 -33.78
N LYS A 667 -2.83 74.31 -32.97
CA LYS A 667 -4.06 74.98 -32.54
C LYS A 667 -4.07 76.41 -33.04
N GLU A 668 -5.08 76.76 -33.82
CA GLU A 668 -5.40 78.15 -34.15
C GLU A 668 -5.92 78.85 -32.88
N THR A 669 -5.21 79.87 -32.41
CA THR A 669 -5.61 80.75 -31.31
C THR A 669 -5.60 82.19 -31.79
N LYS A 670 -6.40 83.05 -31.16
CA LYS A 670 -6.32 84.49 -31.43
C LYS A 670 -5.23 85.12 -30.55
N ASP A 671 -4.39 85.96 -31.12
CA ASP A 671 -3.47 86.81 -30.36
C ASP A 671 -4.23 87.94 -29.63
N ALA A 672 -3.53 88.73 -28.83
CA ALA A 672 -4.12 89.87 -28.10
C ALA A 672 -4.76 90.93 -29.01
N ASN A 673 -4.45 90.90 -30.32
CA ASN A 673 -4.94 91.82 -31.34
C ASN A 673 -6.05 91.18 -32.22
N GLY A 674 -6.46 89.94 -31.94
CA GLY A 674 -7.53 89.23 -32.64
C GLY A 674 -7.11 88.46 -33.89
N ASN A 675 -5.82 88.42 -34.24
CA ASN A 675 -5.30 87.67 -35.39
C ASN A 675 -5.19 86.18 -35.06
N VAL A 676 -5.52 85.31 -36.03
CA VAL A 676 -5.39 83.86 -35.86
C VAL A 676 -3.92 83.46 -36.01
N VAL A 677 -3.31 83.00 -34.92
CA VAL A 677 -1.95 82.47 -34.85
C VAL A 677 -2.01 80.97 -34.59
N VAL A 678 -1.19 80.19 -35.31
CA VAL A 678 -1.10 78.74 -35.13
C VAL A 678 -0.01 78.43 -34.10
N VAL A 679 -0.40 77.86 -32.98
CA VAL A 679 0.52 77.50 -31.88
C VAL A 679 0.63 75.97 -31.77
N PRO A 680 1.84 75.40 -31.71
CA PRO A 680 2.02 73.98 -31.42
C PRO A 680 1.63 73.71 -29.96
N MET A 681 0.75 72.74 -29.74
CA MET A 681 0.35 72.24 -28.43
C MET A 681 0.67 70.75 -28.31
N PRO A 682 1.11 70.28 -27.14
CA PRO A 682 1.38 68.85 -26.94
C PRO A 682 0.07 68.05 -26.99
N CYS A 683 0.13 66.83 -27.53
CA CYS A 683 -0.98 65.88 -27.55
C CYS A 683 -0.46 64.46 -27.30
N LEU A 684 -1.37 63.57 -26.92
CA LEU A 684 -1.08 62.15 -26.71
C LEU A 684 -1.69 61.34 -27.86
N ASN A 685 -0.88 60.59 -28.58
CA ASN A 685 -1.32 59.69 -29.64
C ASN A 685 -1.41 58.28 -29.06
N ILE A 686 -2.60 57.70 -29.11
CA ILE A 686 -2.92 56.38 -28.58
C ILE A 686 -3.22 55.46 -29.76
N LYS A 687 -2.51 54.35 -29.88
CA LYS A 687 -2.83 53.28 -30.83
C LYS A 687 -3.79 52.31 -30.17
N LEU A 688 -4.86 51.99 -30.87
CA LEU A 688 -5.95 51.14 -30.41
C LEU A 688 -5.86 49.76 -31.08
N GLY A 689 -6.09 48.73 -30.29
CA GLY A 689 -6.15 47.33 -30.70
C GLY A 689 -7.58 46.83 -30.75
N LYS A 690 -7.83 45.67 -30.13
CA LYS A 690 -9.13 45.02 -30.13
C LYS A 690 -10.16 45.81 -29.31
N TYR A 691 -11.39 45.90 -29.83
CA TYR A 691 -12.54 46.46 -29.13
C TYR A 691 -13.26 45.37 -28.30
N GLU A 692 -13.66 45.71 -27.09
CA GLU A 692 -14.49 44.89 -26.21
C GLU A 692 -15.72 45.67 -25.74
N SER A 693 -16.89 45.03 -25.81
CA SER A 693 -18.15 45.64 -25.38
C SER A 693 -18.37 45.48 -23.87
N LEU A 694 -18.91 46.52 -23.21
CA LEU A 694 -19.34 46.45 -21.80
C LEU A 694 -20.76 45.89 -21.64
N GLY A 695 -21.55 45.85 -22.73
CA GLY A 695 -22.89 45.24 -22.75
C GLY A 695 -23.62 45.49 -24.08
N GLU A 696 -24.95 45.39 -24.09
CA GLU A 696 -25.76 45.53 -25.32
C GLU A 696 -26.22 46.97 -25.60
N HIS A 697 -25.99 47.92 -24.68
CA HIS A 697 -26.51 49.28 -24.75
C HIS A 697 -25.41 50.32 -24.54
N THR A 698 -25.59 51.50 -25.15
CA THR A 698 -24.75 52.67 -24.82
C THR A 698 -25.37 53.41 -23.65
N VAL A 699 -24.59 53.60 -22.60
CA VAL A 699 -25.04 54.19 -21.34
C VAL A 699 -24.56 55.63 -21.23
N ASN A 700 -25.48 56.58 -20.97
CA ASN A 700 -25.16 58.01 -20.87
C ASN A 700 -24.59 58.38 -19.50
N ILE A 701 -23.44 59.04 -19.50
CA ILE A 701 -22.73 59.45 -18.28
C ILE A 701 -23.00 60.92 -17.95
N PRO A 702 -23.55 61.23 -16.76
CA PRO A 702 -23.70 62.62 -16.32
C PRO A 702 -22.33 63.28 -16.13
N ASN A 703 -22.20 64.54 -16.53
CA ASN A 703 -20.96 65.33 -16.40
C ASN A 703 -19.73 64.69 -17.07
N PHE A 704 -19.91 63.93 -18.16
CA PHE A 704 -18.86 63.21 -18.90
C PHE A 704 -17.61 64.05 -19.26
N THR A 705 -17.74 65.37 -19.35
CA THR A 705 -16.62 66.30 -19.56
C THR A 705 -15.55 66.23 -18.48
N HIS A 706 -15.90 65.87 -17.24
CA HIS A 706 -14.96 65.75 -16.12
C HIS A 706 -14.14 64.46 -16.17
N TRP A 707 -14.63 63.44 -16.87
CA TRP A 707 -13.96 62.15 -17.00
C TRP A 707 -12.89 62.16 -18.10
N ASN A 708 -12.89 63.16 -18.98
CA ASN A 708 -11.95 63.23 -20.08
C ASN A 708 -10.49 63.37 -19.60
N GLY A 709 -9.64 62.42 -19.98
CA GLY A 709 -8.25 62.38 -19.56
C GLY A 709 -8.03 61.85 -18.14
N GLN A 710 -9.05 61.29 -17.49
CA GLN A 710 -8.91 60.59 -16.21
C GLN A 710 -8.62 59.11 -16.43
N ILE A 711 -7.81 58.54 -15.52
CA ILE A 711 -7.45 57.12 -15.50
C ILE A 711 -8.18 56.48 -14.32
N HIS A 712 -8.94 55.43 -14.61
CA HIS A 712 -9.75 54.71 -13.64
C HIS A 712 -9.47 53.22 -13.65
N THR A 713 -9.88 52.55 -12.57
CA THR A 713 -9.82 51.09 -12.47
C THR A 713 -10.98 50.44 -13.20
N LYS A 714 -10.83 49.17 -13.60
CA LYS A 714 -11.91 48.36 -14.20
C LYS A 714 -13.21 48.42 -13.39
N ARG A 715 -13.10 48.39 -12.07
CA ARG A 715 -14.24 48.48 -11.13
C ARG A 715 -15.02 49.78 -11.33
N GLU A 716 -14.35 50.92 -11.32
CA GLU A 716 -15.01 52.22 -11.49
C GLU A 716 -15.71 52.32 -12.85
N VAL A 717 -15.13 51.74 -13.91
CA VAL A 717 -15.76 51.69 -15.24
C VAL A 717 -17.02 50.82 -15.23
N ILE A 718 -16.96 49.63 -14.64
CA ILE A 718 -18.11 48.71 -14.57
C ILE A 718 -19.21 49.29 -13.67
N GLU A 719 -18.87 49.84 -12.51
CA GLU A 719 -19.84 50.51 -11.62
C GLU A 719 -20.49 51.71 -12.31
N LEU A 720 -19.70 52.52 -13.02
CA LEU A 720 -20.20 53.66 -13.78
C LEU A 720 -21.16 53.22 -14.89
N TYR A 721 -20.83 52.14 -15.60
CA TYR A 721 -21.70 51.57 -16.63
C TYR A 721 -22.98 51.01 -16.00
N GLN A 722 -22.89 50.12 -15.01
CA GLN A 722 -24.03 49.47 -14.36
C GLN A 722 -24.99 50.44 -13.65
N LYS A 723 -24.48 51.50 -13.03
CA LYS A 723 -25.29 52.49 -12.32
C LYS A 723 -26.19 53.31 -13.26
N ASN A 724 -25.86 53.36 -14.55
CA ASN A 724 -26.54 54.18 -15.54
C ASN A 724 -27.20 53.34 -16.65
N ILE A 725 -27.21 52.00 -16.52
CA ILE A 725 -28.18 51.11 -17.21
C ILE A 725 -29.56 51.40 -16.63
#